data_AF-A0A2M7WBA8-F1
#
_entry.id   AF-A0A2M7WBA8-F1
#
_cell.length_a   1.000
_cell.length_b   1.000
_cell.length_c   1.000
_cell.angle_alpha   90.00
_cell.angle_beta   90.00
_cell.angle_gamma   90.00
#
_symmetry.space_group_name_H-M   'P 1'
#
loop_
_entity.id
_entity.type
_entity.pdbx_description
1 polymer ?
#
loop_
_entity_poly.entity_id
_entity_poly.type
_entity_poly.pdbx_seq_one_letter_code
_entity_poly.pdbx_strand_id
1 'polypeptide(L)'
;MFAQVLPMASELPHVDIAIVGSGPGGLSAAARAAARGMSHVVLERQGHLADTLQSFQAGKPVMATPERLPLRSDFLFEAGRKEIVLESWRWQADKLGVHIRFNAEVRAIAPREGGGFHIALEGGDELLADKVVLAIGLQGNQRKLTIPGAHLPHIQYRLDDPQSFQDQDILVIGGGDSAIETALALIPHNRVTLCYRGSEFARAKTGNLQALEQAAVQGLLYVMLDSNPKEIAPGTVHIETAKGNAVLPCSAIIARLGAIPPRRFLESIGIRFHGADATALPELSPTLESNVPGLYIVGALAGYPLIKQALNQGYEVVEAIAGNPLPPTDEPLLLEKLTAGHVESTVDAFIDKTRRMIPLFAGLTHLQMRELLAKSIVHTLKPGEPAFHAGDYSNTFWSIVSGSMAVLIDPNDPGRRVFLNAGDFFGEMGLISGRRRNATVVAQTTSVLIETSRRSMLKLITSSEAVQRALDRAFIVRQIHRMFGVSLGDDRFAPLLDKMRIEHYRPGQTIYAEGDDGDCMHLIRRGSVTVERRVGGKNIVQAYLQAGSYMGEIALLGKVPRTATVRAAVATETVRIDSEHFHQLGELFPDLKRQVYKTYRERLAADSKNNTDNASDAIRFLIAQGIGEGTDILTIDASLCVRCGNCETACARMHGGVSRLKRDSGSTVGNLHLPISCRHCEHPHCMAECPPDAIHREKGGEVWIDAAQCIGCGQCESNCPHGVIRIIEEAPAPPEGFLPKIRGWSKNSRRLWHRLLFLQKQDDLHPESGLGMVGEKNKLAVKCDMCRNIAGGPSCVRFCPTGAALRTRPEALLDRLRRPR
;
A
#
# COMPACT_ATOMS: atom_id res chain seq x y z
N MET A 1 -62.86 -3.07 55.53
CA MET A 1 -62.76 -2.23 54.31
C MET A 1 -61.35 -2.45 53.77
N PHE A 2 -61.20 -3.42 52.87
CA PHE A 2 -59.89 -3.81 52.31
C PHE A 2 -59.59 -2.91 51.10
N ALA A 3 -58.40 -2.31 51.10
CA ALA A 3 -57.87 -1.55 49.98
C ALA A 3 -57.55 -2.50 48.81
N GLN A 4 -58.14 -2.24 47.65
CA GLN A 4 -57.81 -2.92 46.40
C GLN A 4 -56.42 -2.47 45.94
N VAL A 5 -55.47 -3.40 45.97
CA VAL A 5 -54.22 -3.31 45.21
C VAL A 5 -54.56 -3.59 43.75
N LEU A 6 -54.41 -2.59 42.89
CA LEU A 6 -54.43 -2.77 41.43
C LEU A 6 -53.16 -3.53 41.00
N PRO A 7 -53.25 -4.48 40.05
CA PRO A 7 -52.11 -5.26 39.62
C PRO A 7 -51.10 -4.38 38.85
N MET A 8 -49.81 -4.56 39.14
CA MET A 8 -48.72 -3.94 38.39
C MET A 8 -48.74 -4.45 36.94
N ALA A 9 -48.66 -3.54 35.97
CA ALA A 9 -48.49 -3.89 34.56
C ALA A 9 -47.19 -4.70 34.40
N SER A 10 -47.30 -5.98 34.05
CA SER A 10 -46.23 -6.97 34.25
C SER A 10 -45.71 -7.64 32.97
N GLU A 11 -45.73 -6.96 31.82
CA GLU A 11 -45.08 -7.46 30.61
C GLU A 11 -44.12 -6.41 30.04
N LEU A 12 -42.86 -6.82 29.86
CA LEU A 12 -41.82 -5.99 29.23
C LEU A 12 -42.23 -5.69 27.78
N PRO A 13 -41.88 -4.51 27.23
CA PRO A 13 -42.10 -4.21 25.82
C PRO A 13 -41.49 -5.28 24.93
N HIS A 14 -42.25 -5.81 23.96
CA HIS A 14 -41.81 -6.87 23.05
C HIS A 14 -41.93 -6.40 21.59
N VAL A 15 -40.92 -6.72 20.78
CA VAL A 15 -40.85 -6.41 19.34
C VAL A 15 -40.36 -7.62 18.55
N ASP A 16 -40.70 -7.71 17.27
CA ASP A 16 -40.16 -8.74 16.38
C ASP A 16 -38.65 -8.53 16.17
N ILE A 17 -38.22 -7.28 15.98
CA ILE A 17 -36.82 -6.94 15.67
C ILE A 17 -36.33 -5.76 16.52
N ALA A 18 -35.31 -6.00 17.36
CA ALA A 18 -34.54 -4.93 17.97
C ALA A 18 -33.28 -4.63 17.14
N ILE A 19 -33.07 -3.36 16.80
CA ILE A 19 -31.96 -2.90 15.97
C ILE A 19 -31.07 -2.01 16.84
N VAL A 20 -29.81 -2.42 17.05
CA VAL A 20 -28.89 -1.70 17.93
C VAL A 20 -27.98 -0.80 17.10
N GLY A 21 -28.24 0.50 17.14
CA GLY A 21 -27.51 1.55 16.40
C GLY A 21 -28.26 2.08 15.18
N SER A 22 -28.29 3.41 15.03
CA SER A 22 -28.95 4.12 13.92
C SER A 22 -28.01 4.43 12.74
N GLY A 23 -26.98 3.61 12.55
CA GLY A 23 -26.12 3.70 11.37
C GLY A 23 -26.88 3.33 10.08
N PRO A 24 -26.24 3.46 8.90
CA PRO A 24 -26.90 3.21 7.61
C PRO A 24 -27.57 1.83 7.54
N GLY A 25 -26.89 0.78 7.99
CA GLY A 25 -27.47 -0.57 8.02
C GLY A 25 -28.62 -0.73 9.00
N GLY A 26 -28.58 -0.05 10.15
CA GLY A 26 -29.66 -0.07 11.14
C GLY A 26 -30.91 0.65 10.62
N LEU A 27 -30.74 1.84 10.04
CA LEU A 27 -31.84 2.59 9.41
C LEU A 27 -32.49 1.83 8.26
N SER A 28 -31.69 1.19 7.41
CA SER A 28 -32.21 0.34 6.34
C SER A 28 -32.97 -0.87 6.85
N ALA A 29 -32.43 -1.57 7.86
CA ALA A 29 -33.14 -2.69 8.49
C ALA A 29 -34.48 -2.22 9.09
N ALA A 30 -34.50 -1.07 9.77
CA ALA A 30 -35.71 -0.56 10.40
C ALA A 30 -36.75 -0.15 9.36
N ALA A 31 -36.34 0.57 8.31
CA ALA A 31 -37.20 0.91 7.18
C ALA A 31 -37.78 -0.34 6.52
N ARG A 32 -36.98 -1.40 6.38
CA ARG A 32 -37.47 -2.64 5.80
C ARG A 32 -38.45 -3.38 6.70
N ALA A 33 -38.17 -3.41 8.01
CA ALA A 33 -39.07 -4.00 9.00
C ALA A 33 -40.43 -3.27 9.00
N ALA A 34 -40.42 -1.93 8.96
CA ALA A 34 -41.61 -1.11 8.82
C ALA A 34 -42.40 -1.45 7.54
N ALA A 35 -41.73 -1.53 6.39
CA ALA A 35 -42.34 -1.89 5.11
C ALA A 35 -42.95 -3.30 5.10
N ARG A 36 -42.42 -4.23 5.91
CA ARG A 36 -42.94 -5.59 6.11
C ARG A 36 -44.03 -5.68 7.17
N GLY A 37 -44.35 -4.59 7.87
CA GLY A 37 -45.30 -4.59 8.98
C GLY A 37 -44.78 -5.29 10.24
N MET A 38 -43.46 -5.48 10.36
CA MET A 38 -42.82 -6.06 11.55
C MET A 38 -42.65 -4.99 12.63
N SER A 39 -43.05 -5.32 13.85
CA SER A 39 -42.81 -4.49 15.02
C SER A 39 -41.31 -4.40 15.30
N HIS A 40 -40.79 -3.19 15.43
CA HIS A 40 -39.35 -2.98 15.56
C HIS A 40 -39.04 -1.75 16.41
N VAL A 41 -37.80 -1.69 16.91
CA VAL A 41 -37.25 -0.51 17.56
C VAL A 41 -35.77 -0.36 17.24
N VAL A 42 -35.34 0.84 16.87
CA VAL A 42 -33.92 1.22 16.79
C VAL A 42 -33.49 1.81 18.12
N LEU A 43 -32.46 1.24 18.73
CA LEU A 43 -31.86 1.69 19.98
C LEU A 43 -30.60 2.48 19.65
N GLU A 44 -30.65 3.80 19.80
CA GLU A 44 -29.54 4.71 19.54
C GLU A 44 -29.06 5.35 20.84
N ARG A 45 -27.77 5.17 21.15
CA ARG A 45 -27.18 5.73 22.37
C ARG A 45 -27.07 7.26 22.33
N GLN A 46 -27.01 7.85 21.15
CA GLN A 46 -26.94 9.30 20.97
C GLN A 46 -28.33 9.93 20.89
N GLY A 47 -28.37 11.26 21.03
CA GLY A 47 -29.57 12.07 20.81
C GLY A 47 -29.89 12.38 19.33
N HIS A 48 -29.20 11.73 18.38
CA HIS A 48 -29.30 12.00 16.94
C HIS A 48 -29.02 10.74 16.10
N LEU A 49 -29.38 10.76 14.82
CA LEU A 49 -29.18 9.65 13.90
C LEU A 49 -27.77 9.58 13.32
N ALA A 50 -27.31 8.36 13.01
CA ALA A 50 -26.09 8.09 12.26
C ALA A 50 -24.85 8.80 12.82
N ASP A 51 -24.54 8.60 14.11
CA ASP A 51 -23.42 9.22 14.86
C ASP A 51 -22.09 9.24 14.08
N THR A 52 -21.78 8.18 13.33
CA THR A 52 -20.57 8.14 12.50
C THR A 52 -20.57 9.21 11.41
N LEU A 53 -21.69 9.42 10.71
CA LEU A 53 -21.84 10.49 9.73
C LEU A 53 -21.94 11.84 10.42
N GLN A 54 -22.63 11.95 11.57
CA GLN A 54 -22.70 13.20 12.34
C GLN A 54 -21.28 13.69 12.72
N SER A 55 -20.41 12.76 13.11
CA SER A 55 -19.01 12.98 13.48
C SER A 55 -18.07 13.25 12.29
N PHE A 56 -18.59 13.33 11.07
CA PHE A 56 -17.81 13.84 9.94
C PHE A 56 -17.70 15.37 10.05
N GLN A 57 -16.61 15.91 9.51
CA GLN A 57 -16.40 17.35 9.45
C GLN A 57 -17.58 18.06 8.77
N ALA A 58 -17.86 19.29 9.21
CA ALA A 58 -18.84 20.15 8.56
C ALA A 58 -18.59 20.26 7.04
N GLY A 59 -19.66 20.12 6.24
CA GLY A 59 -19.61 20.24 4.78
C GLY A 59 -18.92 19.08 4.04
N LYS A 60 -18.46 18.04 4.75
CA LYS A 60 -17.73 16.92 4.15
C LYS A 60 -18.56 16.21 3.06
N PRO A 61 -18.02 15.96 1.86
CA PRO A 61 -18.66 15.13 0.85
C PRO A 61 -18.80 13.67 1.32
N VAL A 62 -20.00 13.12 1.19
CA VAL A 62 -20.34 11.73 1.46
C VAL A 62 -20.57 11.03 0.11
N MET A 63 -19.83 9.96 -0.13
CA MET A 63 -19.77 9.29 -1.44
C MET A 63 -20.63 8.02 -1.48
N ALA A 64 -21.28 7.77 -2.62
CA ALA A 64 -22.07 6.56 -2.89
C ALA A 64 -21.28 5.50 -3.67
N THR A 65 -20.10 5.11 -3.18
CA THR A 65 -19.20 4.13 -3.82
C THR A 65 -19.51 2.70 -3.37
N PRO A 66 -19.43 1.67 -4.26
CA PRO A 66 -19.20 1.77 -5.71
C PRO A 66 -20.47 2.19 -6.45
N GLU A 67 -20.32 2.99 -7.51
CA GLU A 67 -21.45 3.47 -8.32
C GLU A 67 -22.25 2.32 -8.94
N ARG A 68 -21.53 1.30 -9.45
CA ARG A 68 -22.11 0.12 -10.10
C ARG A 68 -22.88 -0.82 -9.15
N LEU A 69 -22.71 -0.68 -7.84
CA LEU A 69 -23.47 -1.49 -6.87
C LEU A 69 -24.91 -0.95 -6.82
N PRO A 70 -25.96 -1.71 -7.11
CA PRO A 70 -27.33 -1.23 -6.99
C PRO A 70 -27.69 -0.95 -5.52
N LEU A 71 -28.54 0.06 -5.26
CA LEU A 71 -29.11 0.30 -3.94
C LEU A 71 -30.48 -0.40 -3.88
N ARG A 72 -30.65 -1.35 -2.96
CA ARG A 72 -31.91 -2.11 -2.75
C ARG A 72 -32.72 -1.58 -1.56
N SER A 73 -32.07 -0.87 -0.64
CA SER A 73 -32.70 -0.33 0.57
C SER A 73 -33.92 0.54 0.26
N ASP A 74 -34.95 0.43 1.10
CA ASP A 74 -36.08 1.38 1.12
C ASP A 74 -35.63 2.80 1.51
N PHE A 75 -34.44 2.90 2.12
CA PHE A 75 -33.78 4.14 2.49
C PHE A 75 -32.87 4.62 1.36
N LEU A 76 -33.28 5.70 0.70
CA LEU A 76 -32.57 6.28 -0.43
C LEU A 76 -31.26 6.94 0.01
N PHE A 77 -30.23 6.76 -0.82
CA PHE A 77 -28.92 7.35 -0.59
C PHE A 77 -28.27 7.77 -1.89
N GLU A 78 -28.05 9.08 -2.00
CA GLU A 78 -27.28 9.73 -3.05
C GLU A 78 -26.05 10.40 -2.46
N ALA A 79 -25.01 10.55 -3.26
CA ALA A 79 -23.82 11.27 -2.84
C ALA A 79 -24.15 12.76 -2.62
N GLY A 80 -23.63 13.35 -1.56
CA GLY A 80 -23.95 14.74 -1.21
C GLY A 80 -23.12 15.23 -0.02
N ARG A 81 -23.32 16.50 0.37
CA ARG A 81 -22.72 17.01 1.62
C ARG A 81 -23.33 16.31 2.82
N LYS A 82 -22.53 16.11 3.87
CA LYS A 82 -22.91 15.48 5.14
C LYS A 82 -24.29 15.94 5.63
N GLU A 83 -24.50 17.25 5.70
CA GLU A 83 -25.72 17.85 6.24
C GLU A 83 -26.95 17.49 5.40
N ILE A 84 -26.83 17.55 4.07
CA ILE A 84 -27.92 17.20 3.14
C ILE A 84 -28.28 15.71 3.29
N VAL A 85 -27.28 14.84 3.41
CA VAL A 85 -27.51 13.40 3.62
C VAL A 85 -28.22 13.16 4.95
N LEU A 86 -27.77 13.79 6.04
CA LEU A 86 -28.38 13.67 7.36
C LEU A 86 -29.81 14.20 7.41
N GLU A 87 -30.09 15.35 6.78
CA GLU A 87 -31.44 15.91 6.67
C GLU A 87 -32.37 14.99 5.89
N SER A 88 -31.93 14.48 4.75
CA SER A 88 -32.66 13.50 3.95
C SER A 88 -32.98 12.24 4.79
N TRP A 89 -32.02 11.73 5.53
CA TRP A 89 -32.19 10.54 6.36
C TRP A 89 -33.16 10.76 7.52
N ARG A 90 -33.12 11.93 8.17
CA ARG A 90 -34.10 12.28 9.21
C ARG A 90 -35.52 12.30 8.63
N TRP A 91 -35.72 12.99 7.50
CA TRP A 91 -37.02 13.04 6.84
C TRP A 91 -37.52 11.66 6.39
N GLN A 92 -36.63 10.82 5.85
CA GLN A 92 -36.98 9.46 5.45
C GLN A 92 -37.35 8.57 6.64
N ALA A 93 -36.65 8.66 7.77
CA ALA A 93 -36.97 7.91 8.97
C ALA A 93 -38.40 8.21 9.46
N ASP A 94 -38.76 9.49 9.51
CA ASP A 94 -40.11 9.92 9.89
C ASP A 94 -41.17 9.42 8.89
N LYS A 95 -40.90 9.57 7.58
CA LYS A 95 -41.84 9.20 6.52
C LYS A 95 -42.05 7.69 6.41
N LEU A 96 -41.02 6.89 6.64
CA LEU A 96 -41.06 5.43 6.51
C LEU A 96 -41.54 4.74 7.78
N GLY A 97 -41.92 5.49 8.83
CA GLY A 97 -42.41 4.92 10.08
C GLY A 97 -41.33 4.18 10.86
N VAL A 98 -40.09 4.65 10.81
CA VAL A 98 -38.97 4.05 11.54
C VAL A 98 -39.08 4.42 13.01
N HIS A 99 -39.26 3.43 13.89
CA HIS A 99 -39.38 3.66 15.33
C HIS A 99 -38.01 3.71 15.99
N ILE A 100 -37.63 4.87 16.55
CA ILE A 100 -36.29 5.11 17.10
C ILE A 100 -36.40 5.58 18.55
N ARG A 101 -35.62 4.96 19.41
CA ARG A 101 -35.41 5.36 20.80
C ARG A 101 -34.00 5.92 20.94
N PHE A 102 -33.92 7.25 21.09
CA PHE A 102 -32.67 7.96 21.35
C PHE A 102 -32.24 7.86 22.81
N ASN A 103 -30.97 8.13 23.07
CA ASN A 103 -30.33 8.00 24.39
C ASN A 103 -30.56 6.62 25.04
N ALA A 104 -30.66 5.58 24.21
CA ALA A 104 -30.86 4.19 24.60
C ALA A 104 -29.60 3.37 24.30
N GLU A 105 -28.63 3.40 25.21
CA GLU A 105 -27.43 2.59 25.11
C GLU A 105 -27.70 1.16 25.57
N VAL A 106 -27.39 0.17 24.74
CA VAL A 106 -27.56 -1.25 25.09
C VAL A 106 -26.36 -1.72 25.92
N ARG A 107 -26.62 -2.22 27.12
CA ARG A 107 -25.60 -2.77 28.03
C ARG A 107 -25.43 -4.28 27.89
N ALA A 108 -26.52 -5.01 27.73
CA ALA A 108 -26.51 -6.46 27.66
C ALA A 108 -27.59 -6.97 26.71
N ILE A 109 -27.29 -8.08 26.05
CA ILE A 109 -28.22 -8.84 25.23
C ILE A 109 -28.04 -10.30 25.64
N ALA A 110 -29.11 -10.92 26.15
CA ALA A 110 -29.10 -12.29 26.62
C ALA A 110 -30.16 -13.11 25.86
N PRO A 111 -29.84 -14.33 25.39
CA PRO A 111 -30.84 -15.22 24.81
C PRO A 111 -31.85 -15.66 25.87
N ARG A 112 -33.10 -15.87 25.46
CA ARG A 112 -34.19 -16.31 26.34
C ARG A 112 -34.48 -17.81 26.19
N GLU A 113 -34.92 -18.43 27.29
CA GLU A 113 -35.56 -19.74 27.23
C GLU A 113 -36.86 -19.64 26.40
N GLY A 114 -36.97 -20.46 25.36
CA GLY A 114 -38.10 -20.41 24.40
C GLY A 114 -37.84 -19.60 23.13
N GLY A 115 -36.66 -18.96 22.99
CA GLY A 115 -36.28 -18.20 21.80
C GLY A 115 -36.37 -16.68 21.98
N GLY A 116 -35.65 -15.95 21.12
CA GLY A 116 -35.51 -14.50 21.22
C GLY A 116 -34.52 -14.04 22.29
N PHE A 117 -34.61 -12.76 22.64
CA PHE A 117 -33.62 -12.02 23.41
C PHE A 117 -34.26 -11.12 24.46
N HIS A 118 -33.57 -10.99 25.59
CA HIS A 118 -33.77 -9.95 26.59
C HIS A 118 -32.65 -8.92 26.42
N ILE A 119 -33.03 -7.63 26.36
CA ILE A 119 -32.12 -6.52 26.09
C ILE A 119 -32.23 -5.51 27.23
N ALA A 120 -31.11 -5.27 27.89
CA ALA A 120 -31.00 -4.31 28.99
C ALA A 120 -30.32 -3.01 28.52
N LEU A 121 -30.91 -1.89 28.87
CA LEU A 121 -30.43 -0.55 28.53
C LEU A 121 -29.69 0.11 29.71
N GLU A 122 -28.79 1.02 29.38
CA GLU A 122 -28.28 2.02 30.30
C GLU A 122 -29.46 2.81 30.89
N GLY A 123 -29.48 2.97 32.22
CA GLY A 123 -30.61 3.58 32.93
C GLY A 123 -31.65 2.60 33.50
N GLY A 124 -31.53 1.30 33.21
CA GLY A 124 -32.31 0.23 33.86
C GLY A 124 -33.57 -0.23 33.13
N ASP A 125 -33.88 0.37 31.98
CA ASP A 125 -34.99 -0.08 31.14
C ASP A 125 -34.64 -1.38 30.40
N GLU A 126 -35.65 -2.21 30.16
CA GLU A 126 -35.50 -3.52 29.51
C GLU A 126 -36.58 -3.74 28.45
N LEU A 127 -36.26 -4.53 27.42
CA LEU A 127 -37.22 -4.98 26.41
C LEU A 127 -36.90 -6.38 25.88
N LEU A 128 -37.87 -6.99 25.23
CA LEU A 128 -37.80 -8.31 24.62
C LEU A 128 -37.79 -8.17 23.09
N ALA A 129 -37.04 -9.02 22.40
CA ALA A 129 -37.04 -9.06 20.94
C ALA A 129 -36.92 -10.49 20.39
N ASP A 130 -37.61 -10.82 19.31
CA ASP A 130 -37.47 -12.15 18.69
C ASP A 130 -36.16 -12.30 17.93
N LYS A 131 -35.73 -11.21 17.27
CA LYS A 131 -34.47 -11.10 16.53
C LYS A 131 -33.73 -9.82 16.92
N VAL A 132 -32.40 -9.86 16.80
CA VAL A 132 -31.55 -8.69 17.02
C VAL A 132 -30.71 -8.41 15.78
N VAL A 133 -30.65 -7.15 15.35
CA VAL A 133 -29.73 -6.68 14.32
C VAL A 133 -28.73 -5.70 14.95
N LEU A 134 -27.48 -6.11 15.10
CA LEU A 134 -26.40 -5.25 15.57
C LEU A 134 -25.87 -4.39 14.43
N ALA A 135 -26.15 -3.09 14.49
CA ALA A 135 -25.73 -2.06 13.54
C ALA A 135 -24.81 -1.00 14.19
N ILE A 136 -24.06 -1.39 15.23
CA ILE A 136 -23.26 -0.48 16.09
C ILE A 136 -22.00 0.09 15.42
N GLY A 137 -21.62 -0.43 14.25
CA GLY A 137 -20.39 -0.03 13.55
C GLY A 137 -19.12 -0.25 14.38
N LEU A 138 -18.09 0.55 14.12
CA LEU A 138 -16.81 0.48 14.85
C LEU A 138 -16.44 1.80 15.55
N GLN A 139 -16.97 2.94 15.10
CA GLN A 139 -16.51 4.28 15.53
C GLN A 139 -16.83 4.62 16.99
N GLY A 140 -17.73 3.86 17.63
CA GLY A 140 -17.93 3.96 19.08
C GLY A 140 -16.71 3.55 19.91
N ASN A 141 -15.78 2.77 19.33
CA ASN A 141 -14.62 2.20 20.02
C ASN A 141 -13.30 2.55 19.31
N GLN A 142 -12.95 3.84 19.32
CA GLN A 142 -11.75 4.38 18.66
C GLN A 142 -10.46 3.94 19.38
N ARG A 143 -9.40 3.72 18.60
CA ARG A 143 -8.05 3.50 19.15
C ARG A 143 -7.53 4.79 19.78
N LYS A 144 -6.95 4.67 20.97
CA LYS A 144 -6.32 5.77 21.69
C LYS A 144 -4.80 5.65 21.69
N LEU A 145 -4.10 6.77 21.85
CA LEU A 145 -2.66 6.78 22.06
C LEU A 145 -2.33 6.17 23.42
N THR A 146 -1.23 5.40 23.48
CA THR A 146 -0.76 4.71 24.68
C THR A 146 0.68 5.12 25.03
N ILE A 147 0.99 6.39 24.82
CA ILE A 147 2.31 6.99 25.07
C ILE A 147 2.24 7.95 26.27
N PRO A 148 3.39 8.27 26.91
CA PRO A 148 3.44 9.35 27.90
C PRO A 148 2.81 10.64 27.35
N GLY A 149 1.95 11.28 28.16
CA GLY A 149 1.21 12.49 27.77
C GLY A 149 -0.08 12.28 26.97
N ALA A 150 -0.46 11.04 26.63
CA ALA A 150 -1.68 10.76 25.85
C ALA A 150 -3.02 11.16 26.50
N HIS A 151 -3.00 11.57 27.78
CA HIS A 151 -4.15 12.04 28.55
C HIS A 151 -4.35 13.57 28.48
N LEU A 152 -3.43 14.30 27.86
CA LEU A 152 -3.48 15.77 27.82
C LEU A 152 -4.71 16.27 27.02
N PRO A 153 -5.34 17.37 27.46
CA PRO A 153 -6.66 17.80 26.95
C PRO A 153 -6.62 18.36 25.52
N HIS A 154 -5.46 18.75 25.01
CA HIS A 154 -5.30 19.24 23.64
C HIS A 154 -5.26 18.11 22.59
N ILE A 155 -5.44 16.85 23.01
CA ILE A 155 -5.51 15.68 22.13
C ILE A 155 -6.97 15.34 21.86
N GLN A 156 -7.36 15.35 20.59
CA GLN A 156 -8.69 14.98 20.13
C GLN A 156 -8.61 13.78 19.19
N TYR A 157 -9.62 12.91 19.24
CA TYR A 157 -9.72 11.71 18.39
C TYR A 157 -10.76 11.87 17.28
N ARG A 158 -11.41 13.03 17.23
CA ARG A 158 -12.41 13.46 16.24
C ARG A 158 -12.08 14.89 15.80
N LEU A 159 -12.62 15.30 14.66
CA LEU A 159 -12.57 16.68 14.19
C LEU A 159 -13.98 17.04 13.73
N ASP A 160 -14.71 17.75 14.59
CA ASP A 160 -16.11 18.08 14.35
C ASP A 160 -16.22 19.30 13.44
N ASP A 161 -15.53 20.38 13.80
CA ASP A 161 -15.44 21.60 13.00
C ASP A 161 -13.98 22.06 12.82
N PRO A 162 -13.43 21.95 11.59
CA PRO A 162 -12.10 22.48 11.26
C PRO A 162 -11.96 23.99 11.50
N GLN A 163 -13.05 24.77 11.39
CA GLN A 163 -13.01 26.23 11.54
C GLN A 163 -12.83 26.69 12.99
N SER A 164 -13.05 25.78 13.96
CA SER A 164 -12.79 26.04 15.38
C SER A 164 -11.30 26.17 15.73
N PHE A 165 -10.41 25.88 14.77
CA PHE A 165 -8.95 25.99 14.92
C PHE A 165 -8.40 27.15 14.08
N GLN A 166 -7.72 28.08 14.72
CA GLN A 166 -7.11 29.25 14.07
C GLN A 166 -5.72 29.53 14.64
N ASP A 167 -4.76 29.76 13.74
CA ASP A 167 -3.37 30.13 14.02
C ASP A 167 -2.61 29.13 14.91
N GLN A 168 -2.95 27.84 14.83
CA GLN A 168 -2.33 26.78 15.65
C GLN A 168 -1.31 25.93 14.89
N ASP A 169 -0.34 25.39 15.64
CA ASP A 169 0.49 24.26 15.21
C ASP A 169 -0.24 22.94 15.52
N ILE A 170 -0.77 22.28 14.49
CA ILE A 170 -1.60 21.09 14.65
C ILE A 170 -0.87 19.86 14.12
N LEU A 171 -0.71 18.86 14.98
CA LEU A 171 -0.24 17.54 14.58
C LEU A 171 -1.43 16.62 14.33
N VAL A 172 -1.59 16.16 13.09
CA VAL A 172 -2.51 15.09 12.73
C VAL A 172 -1.75 13.76 12.76
N ILE A 173 -2.27 12.76 13.48
CA ILE A 173 -1.63 11.44 13.58
C ILE A 173 -2.49 10.39 12.88
N GLY A 174 -1.94 9.74 11.85
CA GLY A 174 -2.61 8.65 11.13
C GLY A 174 -2.29 8.64 9.64
N GLY A 175 -2.68 7.56 8.96
CA GLY A 175 -2.43 7.40 7.51
C GLY A 175 -3.55 6.70 6.76
N GLY A 176 -4.78 6.86 7.24
CA GLY A 176 -5.99 6.50 6.49
C GLY A 176 -6.68 7.75 5.94
N ASP A 177 -7.73 7.55 5.13
CA ASP A 177 -8.52 8.64 4.53
C ASP A 177 -8.93 9.72 5.53
N SER A 178 -9.45 9.31 6.70
CA SER A 178 -9.88 10.25 7.72
C SER A 178 -8.75 11.11 8.29
N ALA A 179 -7.51 10.62 8.33
CA ALA A 179 -6.37 11.41 8.78
C ALA A 179 -5.98 12.44 7.72
N ILE A 180 -5.97 12.02 6.45
CA ILE A 180 -5.65 12.88 5.31
C ILE A 180 -6.69 14.00 5.16
N GLU A 181 -7.97 13.65 5.17
CA GLU A 181 -9.08 14.62 5.12
C GLU A 181 -9.02 15.60 6.31
N THR A 182 -8.62 15.12 7.50
CA THR A 182 -8.41 15.98 8.68
C THR A 182 -7.27 16.96 8.46
N ALA A 183 -6.12 16.49 7.96
CA ALA A 183 -5.00 17.37 7.68
C ALA A 183 -5.38 18.44 6.64
N LEU A 184 -5.99 18.04 5.52
CA LEU A 184 -6.41 18.95 4.46
C LEU A 184 -7.43 20.00 4.93
N ALA A 185 -8.40 19.61 5.75
CA ALA A 185 -9.43 20.52 6.25
C ALA A 185 -8.91 21.59 7.21
N LEU A 186 -7.78 21.33 7.89
CA LEU A 186 -7.20 22.26 8.87
C LEU A 186 -6.23 23.29 8.26
N ILE A 187 -5.75 23.05 7.04
CA ILE A 187 -4.78 23.91 6.33
C ILE A 187 -5.16 25.39 6.28
N PRO A 188 -6.41 25.79 5.95
CA PRO A 188 -6.70 27.19 5.62
C PRO A 188 -6.34 28.21 6.70
N HIS A 189 -6.31 27.80 7.97
CA HIS A 189 -6.08 28.68 9.11
C HIS A 189 -4.98 28.19 10.06
N ASN A 190 -4.25 27.12 9.73
CA ASN A 190 -3.34 26.49 10.69
C ASN A 190 -2.05 25.98 10.02
N ARG A 191 -1.01 25.80 10.85
CA ARG A 191 0.22 25.10 10.45
C ARG A 191 0.06 23.62 10.74
N VAL A 192 -0.10 22.81 9.70
CA VAL A 192 -0.45 21.39 9.84
C VAL A 192 0.76 20.50 9.58
N THR A 193 1.01 19.56 10.48
CA THR A 193 1.92 18.43 10.26
C THR A 193 1.14 17.12 10.32
N LEU A 194 1.27 16.27 9.30
CA LEU A 194 0.72 14.92 9.28
C LEU A 194 1.82 13.90 9.59
N CYS A 195 1.69 13.18 10.71
CA CYS A 195 2.61 12.13 11.13
C CYS A 195 2.01 10.74 10.91
N TYR A 196 2.76 9.87 10.23
CA TYR A 196 2.35 8.51 9.94
C TYR A 196 3.52 7.52 10.04
N ARG A 197 3.26 6.38 10.70
CA ARG A 197 4.25 5.34 10.96
C ARG A 197 4.68 4.52 9.73
N GLY A 198 3.87 4.54 8.67
CA GLY A 198 4.17 3.77 7.47
C GLY A 198 5.04 4.56 6.49
N SER A 199 5.73 3.83 5.62
CA SER A 199 6.51 4.42 4.52
C SER A 199 5.66 4.85 3.32
N GLU A 200 4.37 4.48 3.28
CA GLU A 200 3.43 4.90 2.23
C GLU A 200 1.96 4.84 2.71
N PHE A 201 1.09 5.69 2.18
CA PHE A 201 -0.35 5.70 2.47
C PHE A 201 -1.13 4.61 1.74
N ALA A 202 -0.74 3.34 1.91
CA ALA A 202 -1.30 2.20 1.16
C ALA A 202 -2.84 2.05 1.26
N ARG A 203 -3.45 2.58 2.33
CA ARG A 203 -4.89 2.48 2.60
C ARG A 203 -5.69 3.69 2.13
N ALA A 204 -5.05 4.82 1.84
CA ALA A 204 -5.73 6.04 1.42
C ALA A 204 -6.34 5.86 0.02
N LYS A 205 -7.48 6.48 -0.25
CA LYS A 205 -8.10 6.63 -1.58
C LYS A 205 -7.20 7.48 -2.47
N THR A 206 -7.28 7.25 -3.79
CA THR A 206 -6.40 7.93 -4.75
C THR A 206 -6.62 9.43 -4.64
N GLY A 207 -7.85 9.93 -4.81
CA GLY A 207 -8.13 11.37 -4.71
C GLY A 207 -7.67 12.04 -3.41
N ASN A 208 -7.79 11.36 -2.26
CA ASN A 208 -7.29 11.89 -0.99
C ASN A 208 -5.76 11.98 -0.98
N LEU A 209 -5.09 10.94 -1.46
CA LEU A 209 -3.63 10.94 -1.56
C LEU A 209 -3.14 12.03 -2.52
N GLN A 210 -3.80 12.18 -3.69
CA GLN A 210 -3.47 13.22 -4.66
C GLN A 210 -3.64 14.62 -4.05
N ALA A 211 -4.72 14.87 -3.31
CA ALA A 211 -4.94 16.14 -2.63
C ALA A 211 -3.91 16.41 -1.51
N LEU A 212 -3.59 15.39 -0.72
CA LEU A 212 -2.53 15.48 0.31
C LEU A 212 -1.19 15.86 -0.31
N GLU A 213 -0.80 15.15 -1.37
CA GLU A 213 0.46 15.37 -2.06
C GLU A 213 0.49 16.77 -2.70
N GLN A 214 -0.60 17.21 -3.35
CA GLN A 214 -0.70 18.57 -3.89
C GLN A 214 -0.53 19.64 -2.81
N ALA A 215 -1.18 19.47 -1.66
CA ALA A 215 -1.04 20.41 -0.55
C ALA A 215 0.38 20.40 0.04
N ALA A 216 1.02 19.24 0.13
CA ALA A 216 2.40 19.13 0.60
C ALA A 216 3.39 19.82 -0.35
N VAL A 217 3.20 19.63 -1.67
CA VAL A 217 3.97 20.33 -2.73
C VAL A 217 3.88 21.84 -2.59
N GLN A 218 2.66 22.34 -2.34
CA GLN A 218 2.40 23.77 -2.18
C GLN A 218 2.93 24.33 -0.86
N GLY A 219 3.55 23.49 -0.02
CA GLY A 219 4.05 23.88 1.30
C GLY A 219 2.95 24.18 2.32
N LEU A 220 1.71 23.76 2.05
CA LEU A 220 0.56 24.03 2.90
C LEU A 220 0.49 23.14 4.14
N LEU A 221 1.16 21.99 4.10
CA LEU A 221 1.35 21.10 5.24
C LEU A 221 2.68 20.36 5.15
N TYR A 222 3.16 19.87 6.28
CA TYR A 222 4.31 18.98 6.35
C TYR A 222 3.88 17.53 6.54
N VAL A 223 4.44 16.59 5.77
CA VAL A 223 4.13 15.15 5.89
C VAL A 223 5.36 14.39 6.38
N MET A 224 5.19 13.66 7.49
CA MET A 224 6.21 12.85 8.13
C MET A 224 5.85 11.37 8.04
N LEU A 225 6.45 10.68 7.07
CA LEU A 225 6.39 9.22 6.94
C LEU A 225 7.44 8.55 7.84
N ASP A 226 7.29 7.24 8.04
CA ASP A 226 8.17 6.44 8.91
C ASP A 226 8.40 7.10 10.27
N SER A 227 7.35 7.72 10.81
CA SER A 227 7.42 8.59 11.99
C SER A 227 6.39 8.20 13.05
N ASN A 228 6.83 8.15 14.31
CA ASN A 228 6.00 7.75 15.46
C ASN A 228 6.14 8.75 16.62
N PRO A 229 5.03 9.30 17.15
CA PRO A 229 5.05 10.05 18.40
C PRO A 229 5.50 9.14 19.56
N LYS A 230 6.46 9.59 20.35
CA LYS A 230 7.01 8.88 21.52
C LYS A 230 6.48 9.41 22.83
N GLU A 231 6.35 10.72 22.93
CA GLU A 231 5.94 11.43 24.13
C GLU A 231 5.28 12.75 23.73
N ILE A 232 4.25 13.13 24.47
CA ILE A 232 3.56 14.41 24.31
C ILE A 232 3.74 15.21 25.59
N ALA A 233 4.25 16.43 25.47
CA ALA A 233 4.37 17.37 26.57
C ALA A 233 3.46 18.59 26.30
N PRO A 234 3.20 19.44 27.31
CA PRO A 234 2.47 20.67 27.07
C PRO A 234 3.17 21.55 26.01
N GLY A 235 2.51 21.77 24.88
CA GLY A 235 3.00 22.63 23.79
C GLY A 235 4.01 21.99 22.84
N THR A 236 4.45 20.74 23.07
CA THR A 236 5.41 20.05 22.20
C THR A 236 5.13 18.55 22.07
N VAL A 237 5.61 17.98 20.97
CA VAL A 237 5.54 16.54 20.71
C VAL A 237 6.89 16.01 20.28
N HIS A 238 7.31 14.90 20.90
CA HIS A 238 8.55 14.21 20.59
C HIS A 238 8.24 13.09 19.60
N ILE A 239 8.84 13.17 18.41
CA ILE A 239 8.60 12.25 17.30
C ILE A 239 9.89 11.53 16.96
N GLU A 240 9.83 10.21 16.89
CA GLU A 240 10.88 9.40 16.28
C GLU A 240 10.69 9.37 14.77
N THR A 241 11.73 9.73 14.00
CA THR A 241 11.72 9.73 12.52
C THR A 241 12.84 8.87 11.96
N ALA A 242 12.80 8.58 10.64
CA ALA A 242 13.88 7.89 9.94
C ALA A 242 15.24 8.61 10.01
N LYS A 243 15.27 9.94 10.26
CA LYS A 243 16.51 10.73 10.38
C LYS A 243 16.97 10.94 11.83
N GLY A 244 16.23 10.42 12.81
CA GLY A 244 16.49 10.64 14.25
C GLY A 244 15.27 11.19 14.99
N ASN A 245 15.45 11.56 16.25
CA ASN A 245 14.38 12.16 17.06
C ASN A 245 14.20 13.64 16.69
N ALA A 246 12.95 14.07 16.58
CA ALA A 246 12.55 15.45 16.34
C ALA A 246 11.60 15.91 17.45
N VAL A 247 11.63 17.20 17.76
CA VAL A 247 10.67 17.85 18.67
C VAL A 247 9.94 18.92 17.87
N LEU A 248 8.61 18.88 17.87
CA LEU A 248 7.78 19.86 17.17
C LEU A 248 6.97 20.67 18.17
N PRO A 249 6.77 21.99 17.94
CA PRO A 249 5.72 22.72 18.61
C PRO A 249 4.36 22.13 18.24
N CYS A 250 3.48 21.99 19.21
CA CYS A 250 2.17 21.39 18.98
C CYS A 250 1.15 21.97 19.96
N SER A 251 0.23 22.76 19.43
CA SER A 251 -0.86 23.40 20.18
C SER A 251 -2.08 22.48 20.28
N ALA A 252 -2.31 21.65 19.25
CA ALA A 252 -3.39 20.67 19.22
C ALA A 252 -2.95 19.40 18.48
N ILE A 253 -3.48 18.25 18.91
CA ILE A 253 -3.25 16.96 18.28
C ILE A 253 -4.58 16.37 17.85
N ILE A 254 -4.72 16.02 16.57
CA ILE A 254 -5.88 15.27 16.07
C ILE A 254 -5.44 13.86 15.68
N ALA A 255 -5.71 12.88 16.55
CA ALA A 255 -5.32 11.50 16.38
C ALA A 255 -6.42 10.68 15.67
N ARG A 256 -6.17 10.32 14.40
CA ARG A 256 -7.09 9.54 13.55
C ARG A 256 -6.56 8.11 13.39
N LEU A 257 -6.58 7.36 14.49
CA LEU A 257 -5.93 6.05 14.63
C LEU A 257 -6.79 4.85 14.17
N GLY A 258 -8.03 5.11 13.75
CA GLY A 258 -9.02 4.08 13.43
C GLY A 258 -9.74 3.56 14.67
N ALA A 259 -10.50 2.48 14.50
CA ALA A 259 -11.32 1.89 15.54
C ALA A 259 -11.22 0.35 15.51
N ILE A 260 -11.61 -0.29 16.60
CA ILE A 260 -11.60 -1.76 16.73
C ILE A 260 -12.96 -2.26 17.21
N PRO A 261 -13.34 -3.50 16.87
CA PRO A 261 -14.57 -4.10 17.40
C PRO A 261 -14.61 -4.06 18.94
N PRO A 262 -15.76 -3.77 19.57
CA PRO A 262 -15.91 -3.82 21.02
C PRO A 262 -15.97 -5.28 21.51
N ARG A 263 -14.85 -6.01 21.39
CA ARG A 263 -14.80 -7.47 21.57
C ARG A 263 -15.38 -7.93 22.91
N ARG A 264 -15.05 -7.27 24.02
CA ARG A 264 -15.58 -7.63 25.35
C ARG A 264 -17.11 -7.69 25.39
N PHE A 265 -17.77 -6.70 24.79
CA PHE A 265 -19.23 -6.66 24.69
C PHE A 265 -19.76 -7.77 23.78
N LEU A 266 -19.17 -7.95 22.60
CA LEU A 266 -19.60 -8.98 21.64
C LEU A 266 -19.42 -10.40 22.18
N GLU A 267 -18.28 -10.67 22.82
CA GLU A 267 -17.97 -11.95 23.48
C GLU A 267 -18.90 -12.21 24.67
N SER A 268 -19.32 -11.17 25.41
CA SER A 268 -20.31 -11.31 26.48
C SER A 268 -21.70 -11.73 26.00
N ILE A 269 -22.02 -11.47 24.72
CA ILE A 269 -23.26 -11.92 24.05
C ILE A 269 -23.09 -13.34 23.48
N GLY A 270 -21.87 -13.89 23.50
CA GLY A 270 -21.54 -15.21 22.95
C GLY A 270 -21.06 -15.20 21.50
N ILE A 271 -20.76 -14.03 20.92
CA ILE A 271 -20.27 -13.90 19.54
C ILE A 271 -18.81 -14.40 19.46
N ARG A 272 -18.54 -15.23 18.45
CA ARG A 272 -17.22 -15.78 18.12
C ARG A 272 -16.53 -14.98 17.02
N PHE A 273 -15.21 -15.11 16.95
CA PHE A 273 -14.34 -14.41 16.01
C PHE A 273 -13.34 -15.39 15.40
N HIS A 274 -12.85 -15.08 14.19
CA HIS A 274 -11.77 -15.80 13.53
C HIS A 274 -10.38 -15.51 14.17
N GLY A 275 -10.22 -15.84 15.46
CA GLY A 275 -8.96 -15.72 16.21
C GLY A 275 -8.95 -14.65 17.31
N ALA A 276 -7.81 -14.57 18.00
CA ALA A 276 -7.61 -13.69 19.17
C ALA A 276 -7.20 -12.24 18.81
N ASP A 277 -6.90 -11.96 17.54
CA ASP A 277 -6.39 -10.64 17.10
C ASP A 277 -7.41 -9.52 17.40
N ALA A 278 -6.98 -8.41 18.00
CA ALA A 278 -7.91 -7.35 18.43
C ALA A 278 -8.72 -6.70 17.27
N THR A 279 -8.28 -6.88 16.03
CA THR A 279 -8.98 -6.42 14.81
C THR A 279 -9.85 -7.47 14.14
N ALA A 280 -9.85 -8.71 14.63
CA ALA A 280 -10.68 -9.77 14.08
C ALA A 280 -12.15 -9.36 14.13
N LEU A 281 -12.89 -9.74 13.08
CA LEU A 281 -14.31 -9.47 12.94
C LEU A 281 -15.12 -10.69 13.36
N PRO A 282 -16.40 -10.51 13.72
CA PRO A 282 -17.30 -11.62 14.06
C PRO A 282 -17.40 -12.66 12.94
N GLU A 283 -17.57 -13.92 13.32
CA GLU A 283 -17.91 -14.98 12.38
C GLU A 283 -19.38 -14.84 11.96
N LEU A 284 -19.62 -14.77 10.65
CA LEU A 284 -20.95 -14.56 10.09
C LEU A 284 -21.25 -15.55 8.97
N SER A 285 -22.51 -15.97 8.89
CA SER A 285 -23.06 -16.69 7.74
C SER A 285 -23.15 -15.76 6.50
N PRO A 286 -23.41 -16.31 5.30
CA PRO A 286 -23.69 -15.49 4.12
C PRO A 286 -24.89 -14.53 4.28
N THR A 287 -25.85 -14.88 5.13
CA THR A 287 -27.00 -14.02 5.49
C THR A 287 -26.71 -13.05 6.64
N LEU A 288 -25.43 -12.92 7.03
CA LEU A 288 -24.95 -12.05 8.11
C LEU A 288 -25.48 -12.41 9.51
N GLU A 289 -25.91 -13.65 9.70
CA GLU A 289 -26.25 -14.19 11.01
C GLU A 289 -24.97 -14.59 11.74
N SER A 290 -24.88 -14.24 13.03
CA SER A 290 -23.76 -14.66 13.89
C SER A 290 -23.91 -16.13 14.32
N ASN A 291 -22.94 -16.63 15.08
CA ASN A 291 -23.06 -17.94 15.72
C ASN A 291 -24.14 -17.99 16.83
N VAL A 292 -24.73 -16.85 17.20
CA VAL A 292 -25.85 -16.76 18.15
C VAL A 292 -27.14 -16.71 17.32
N PRO A 293 -27.98 -17.77 17.33
CA PRO A 293 -29.14 -17.86 16.45
C PRO A 293 -30.12 -16.70 16.65
N GLY A 294 -30.54 -16.08 15.55
CA GLY A 294 -31.42 -14.90 15.55
C GLY A 294 -30.74 -13.56 15.80
N LEU A 295 -29.41 -13.53 15.98
CA LEU A 295 -28.62 -12.31 16.08
C LEU A 295 -27.81 -12.09 14.80
N TYR A 296 -28.10 -10.99 14.12
CA TYR A 296 -27.48 -10.59 12.86
C TYR A 296 -26.58 -9.37 13.06
N ILE A 297 -25.56 -9.21 12.20
CA ILE A 297 -24.60 -8.10 12.29
C ILE A 297 -24.46 -7.42 10.92
N VAL A 298 -24.65 -6.10 10.87
CA VAL A 298 -24.57 -5.32 9.63
C VAL A 298 -23.60 -4.15 9.73
N GLY A 299 -23.22 -3.62 8.57
CA GLY A 299 -22.36 -2.45 8.44
C GLY A 299 -20.89 -2.71 8.74
N ALA A 300 -20.21 -1.72 9.30
CA ALA A 300 -18.75 -1.76 9.48
C ALA A 300 -18.27 -2.92 10.37
N LEU A 301 -19.09 -3.33 11.37
CA LEU A 301 -18.75 -4.45 12.25
C LEU A 301 -18.76 -5.80 11.51
N ALA A 302 -19.58 -5.94 10.47
CA ALA A 302 -19.60 -7.14 9.63
C ALA A 302 -18.36 -7.25 8.71
N GLY A 303 -17.64 -6.14 8.50
CA GLY A 303 -16.34 -6.12 7.81
C GLY A 303 -16.25 -5.34 6.51
N TYR A 304 -17.35 -4.74 6.03
CA TYR A 304 -17.35 -3.94 4.80
C TYR A 304 -17.93 -2.55 5.05
N PRO A 305 -17.07 -1.58 5.45
CA PRO A 305 -17.51 -0.27 5.93
C PRO A 305 -17.83 0.70 4.79
N LEU A 306 -18.74 0.32 3.89
CA LEU A 306 -19.29 1.20 2.85
C LEU A 306 -20.76 1.49 3.14
N ILE A 307 -21.16 2.76 3.05
CA ILE A 307 -22.52 3.22 3.38
C ILE A 307 -23.56 2.50 2.52
N LYS A 308 -23.36 2.50 1.19
CA LYS A 308 -24.26 1.85 0.22
C LYS A 308 -24.39 0.34 0.49
N GLN A 309 -23.27 -0.32 0.80
CA GLN A 309 -23.29 -1.73 1.17
C GLN A 309 -24.03 -1.95 2.49
N ALA A 310 -23.77 -1.14 3.52
CA ALA A 310 -24.43 -1.27 4.82
C ALA A 310 -25.95 -1.10 4.70
N LEU A 311 -26.42 -0.16 3.87
CA LEU A 311 -27.83 -0.02 3.54
C LEU A 311 -28.39 -1.31 2.91
N ASN A 312 -27.72 -1.89 1.91
CA ASN A 312 -28.15 -3.15 1.30
C ASN A 312 -28.18 -4.31 2.31
N GLN A 313 -27.17 -4.41 3.18
CA GLN A 313 -27.10 -5.44 4.21
C GLN A 313 -28.27 -5.35 5.19
N GLY A 314 -28.65 -4.15 5.62
CA GLY A 314 -29.81 -3.95 6.49
C GLY A 314 -31.10 -4.47 5.87
N TYR A 315 -31.31 -4.19 4.58
CA TYR A 315 -32.45 -4.68 3.81
C TYR A 315 -32.41 -6.22 3.69
N GLU A 316 -31.27 -6.77 3.27
CA GLU A 316 -31.07 -8.21 3.03
C GLU A 316 -31.28 -9.04 4.31
N VAL A 317 -30.83 -8.55 5.47
CA VAL A 317 -31.02 -9.22 6.76
C VAL A 317 -32.48 -9.30 7.15
N VAL A 318 -33.26 -8.23 6.96
CA VAL A 318 -34.69 -8.26 7.31
C VAL A 318 -35.48 -9.17 6.36
N GLU A 319 -35.11 -9.21 5.08
CA GLU A 319 -35.67 -10.18 4.14
C GLU A 319 -35.36 -11.62 4.55
N ALA A 320 -34.14 -11.90 5.02
CA ALA A 320 -33.76 -13.21 5.55
C ALA A 320 -34.55 -13.55 6.83
N ILE A 321 -34.71 -12.60 7.76
CA ILE A 321 -35.55 -12.77 8.97
C ILE A 321 -36.99 -13.10 8.59
N ALA A 322 -37.52 -12.47 7.53
CA ALA A 322 -38.85 -12.73 7.00
C ALA A 322 -38.96 -14.03 6.16
N GLY A 323 -37.93 -14.88 6.16
CA GLY A 323 -37.92 -16.16 5.44
C GLY A 323 -37.67 -16.05 3.92
N ASN A 324 -37.20 -14.90 3.43
CA ASN A 324 -36.94 -14.62 2.01
C ASN A 324 -35.47 -14.22 1.78
N PRO A 325 -34.48 -15.10 2.05
CA PRO A 325 -33.07 -14.74 1.88
C PRO A 325 -32.77 -14.36 0.43
N LEU A 326 -32.18 -13.18 0.24
CA LEU A 326 -31.79 -12.67 -1.07
C LEU A 326 -30.28 -12.81 -1.27
N PRO A 327 -29.82 -13.05 -2.52
CA PRO A 327 -28.41 -12.93 -2.80
C PRO A 327 -27.93 -11.48 -2.59
N PRO A 328 -26.68 -11.29 -2.14
CA PRO A 328 -26.09 -9.97 -2.00
C PRO A 328 -26.15 -9.16 -3.30
N THR A 329 -26.34 -7.86 -3.18
CA THR A 329 -26.44 -6.94 -4.34
C THR A 329 -25.23 -6.93 -5.30
N ASP A 330 -24.05 -7.34 -4.85
CA ASP A 330 -22.84 -7.48 -5.67
C ASP A 330 -22.72 -8.84 -6.38
N GLU A 331 -23.64 -9.79 -6.14
CA GLU A 331 -23.62 -11.15 -6.73
C GLU A 331 -23.52 -11.14 -8.26
N PRO A 332 -24.34 -10.38 -9.01
CA PRO A 332 -24.26 -10.40 -10.48
C PRO A 332 -22.92 -9.88 -11.00
N LEU A 333 -22.38 -8.84 -10.36
CA LEU A 333 -21.10 -8.22 -10.73
C LEU A 333 -19.93 -9.17 -10.48
N LEU A 334 -20.00 -9.96 -9.41
CA LEU A 334 -18.97 -10.95 -9.10
C LEU A 334 -19.12 -12.19 -10.00
N LEU A 335 -20.33 -12.66 -10.28
CA LEU A 335 -20.56 -13.76 -11.22
C LEU A 335 -20.02 -13.45 -12.63
N GLU A 336 -20.26 -12.24 -13.14
CA GLU A 336 -19.71 -11.80 -14.43
C GLU A 336 -18.18 -11.99 -14.48
N LYS A 337 -17.48 -11.62 -13.41
CA LYS A 337 -16.02 -11.83 -13.29
C LYS A 337 -15.61 -13.31 -13.22
N LEU A 338 -16.43 -14.15 -12.59
CA LEU A 338 -16.14 -15.58 -12.41
C LEU A 338 -16.48 -16.41 -13.65
N THR A 339 -17.41 -16.00 -14.51
CA THR A 339 -17.86 -16.83 -15.65
C THR A 339 -16.82 -17.09 -16.76
N ALA A 340 -15.65 -16.45 -16.75
CA ALA A 340 -14.55 -16.66 -17.71
C ALA A 340 -13.79 -18.00 -17.52
N GLY A 341 -14.47 -19.10 -17.17
CA GLY A 341 -13.90 -20.45 -17.07
C GLY A 341 -14.16 -21.21 -15.75
N HIS A 342 -15.08 -20.74 -14.89
CA HIS A 342 -15.27 -21.30 -13.55
C HIS A 342 -16.55 -22.14 -13.45
N VAL A 343 -16.37 -23.38 -13.02
CA VAL A 343 -17.42 -24.36 -12.76
C VAL A 343 -17.85 -24.28 -11.29
N GLU A 344 -18.47 -23.17 -10.87
CA GLU A 344 -19.18 -23.07 -9.58
C GLU A 344 -20.50 -22.32 -9.83
N SER A 345 -21.59 -22.74 -9.17
CA SER A 345 -22.93 -22.20 -9.43
C SER A 345 -23.22 -20.84 -8.77
N THR A 346 -22.46 -20.46 -7.73
CA THR A 346 -22.65 -19.21 -6.96
C THR A 346 -21.32 -18.59 -6.54
N VAL A 347 -21.31 -17.30 -6.21
CA VAL A 347 -20.11 -16.61 -5.69
C VAL A 347 -19.70 -17.18 -4.33
N ASP A 348 -20.66 -17.50 -3.46
CA ASP A 348 -20.37 -18.06 -2.14
C ASP A 348 -19.71 -19.44 -2.25
N ALA A 349 -20.14 -20.29 -3.18
CA ALA A 349 -19.49 -21.58 -3.44
C ALA A 349 -18.02 -21.39 -3.87
N PHE A 350 -17.76 -20.41 -4.75
CA PHE A 350 -16.40 -20.04 -5.14
C PHE A 350 -15.58 -19.50 -3.97
N ILE A 351 -16.16 -18.66 -3.10
CA ILE A 351 -15.52 -18.15 -1.89
C ILE A 351 -15.17 -19.28 -0.94
N ASP A 352 -16.11 -20.19 -0.65
CA ASP A 352 -15.90 -21.33 0.25
C ASP A 352 -14.82 -22.28 -0.27
N LYS A 353 -14.81 -22.54 -1.57
CA LYS A 353 -13.72 -23.29 -2.20
C LYS A 353 -12.39 -22.56 -2.04
N THR A 354 -12.35 -21.27 -2.34
CA THR A 354 -11.12 -20.46 -2.26
C THR A 354 -10.57 -20.38 -0.84
N ARG A 355 -11.42 -20.13 0.17
CA ARG A 355 -11.04 -20.06 1.58
C ARG A 355 -10.53 -21.40 2.12
N ARG A 356 -11.13 -22.52 1.69
CA ARG A 356 -10.68 -23.87 2.06
C ARG A 356 -9.36 -24.26 1.41
N MET A 357 -9.20 -23.93 0.12
CA MET A 357 -8.03 -24.34 -0.65
C MET A 357 -6.81 -23.48 -0.36
N ILE A 358 -6.99 -22.18 -0.11
CA ILE A 358 -5.89 -21.21 0.02
C ILE A 358 -5.74 -20.78 1.49
N PRO A 359 -4.73 -21.30 2.23
CA PRO A 359 -4.55 -21.00 3.65
C PRO A 359 -4.47 -19.51 3.98
N LEU A 360 -3.96 -18.71 3.03
CA LEU A 360 -3.88 -17.25 3.13
C LEU A 360 -5.24 -16.59 3.38
N PHE A 361 -6.33 -17.17 2.85
CA PHE A 361 -7.67 -16.61 2.90
C PHE A 361 -8.59 -17.30 3.93
N ALA A 362 -8.11 -18.32 4.63
CA ALA A 362 -8.90 -19.11 5.57
C ALA A 362 -9.53 -18.26 6.69
N GLY A 363 -8.79 -17.26 7.19
CA GLY A 363 -9.24 -16.35 8.25
C GLY A 363 -10.10 -15.16 7.77
N LEU A 364 -10.41 -15.06 6.47
CA LEU A 364 -11.23 -13.97 5.93
C LEU A 364 -12.72 -14.35 5.98
N THR A 365 -13.59 -13.38 6.27
CA THR A 365 -15.05 -13.55 6.17
C THR A 365 -15.51 -13.58 4.71
N HIS A 366 -16.72 -14.07 4.43
CA HIS A 366 -17.31 -13.98 3.07
C HIS A 366 -17.29 -12.54 2.56
N LEU A 367 -17.67 -11.61 3.42
CA LEU A 367 -17.76 -10.21 3.06
C LEU A 367 -16.39 -9.59 2.70
N GLN A 368 -15.33 -9.95 3.45
CA GLN A 368 -13.95 -9.55 3.10
C GLN A 368 -13.49 -10.16 1.77
N MET A 369 -13.85 -11.43 1.51
CA MET A 369 -13.57 -12.10 0.24
C MET A 369 -14.29 -11.44 -0.93
N ARG A 370 -15.55 -11.04 -0.76
CA ARG A 370 -16.31 -10.28 -1.77
C ARG A 370 -15.65 -8.93 -2.06
N GLU A 371 -15.21 -8.20 -1.04
CA GLU A 371 -14.45 -6.95 -1.24
C GLU A 371 -13.15 -7.19 -2.03
N LEU A 372 -12.42 -8.26 -1.72
CA LEU A 372 -11.19 -8.63 -2.42
C LEU A 372 -11.48 -8.94 -3.89
N LEU A 373 -12.44 -9.84 -4.18
CA LEU A 373 -12.81 -10.24 -5.53
C LEU A 373 -13.36 -9.08 -6.38
N ALA A 374 -14.09 -8.14 -5.77
CA ALA A 374 -14.56 -6.94 -6.44
C ALA A 374 -13.39 -6.10 -7.01
N LYS A 375 -12.19 -6.19 -6.41
CA LYS A 375 -10.98 -5.45 -6.81
C LYS A 375 -9.89 -6.31 -7.45
N SER A 376 -10.18 -7.60 -7.65
CA SER A 376 -9.26 -8.55 -8.29
C SER A 376 -9.74 -8.89 -9.71
N ILE A 377 -8.82 -9.47 -10.49
CA ILE A 377 -9.10 -10.07 -11.79
C ILE A 377 -8.98 -11.57 -11.62
N VAL A 378 -9.92 -12.31 -12.21
CA VAL A 378 -9.89 -13.77 -12.18
C VAL A 378 -9.52 -14.27 -13.57
N HIS A 379 -8.45 -15.06 -13.64
CA HIS A 379 -7.87 -15.54 -14.88
C HIS A 379 -8.09 -17.03 -15.03
N THR A 380 -8.32 -17.47 -16.27
CA THR A 380 -8.27 -18.87 -16.66
C THR A 380 -7.16 -19.04 -17.69
N LEU A 381 -6.05 -19.65 -17.28
CA LEU A 381 -4.88 -19.87 -18.13
C LEU A 381 -4.87 -21.31 -18.63
N LYS A 382 -4.65 -21.50 -19.92
CA LYS A 382 -4.45 -22.82 -20.53
C LYS A 382 -3.00 -23.30 -20.33
N PRO A 383 -2.73 -24.61 -20.39
CA PRO A 383 -1.36 -25.14 -20.33
C PRO A 383 -0.42 -24.41 -21.30
N GLY A 384 0.73 -23.96 -20.79
CA GLY A 384 1.74 -23.20 -21.52
C GLY A 384 1.57 -21.69 -21.49
N GLU A 385 0.39 -21.16 -21.10
CA GLU A 385 0.18 -19.72 -21.01
C GLU A 385 0.91 -19.12 -19.80
N PRO A 386 1.65 -18.00 -19.96
CA PRO A 386 2.34 -17.34 -18.87
C PRO A 386 1.39 -16.46 -18.04
N ALA A 387 1.51 -16.53 -16.72
CA ALA A 387 0.94 -15.50 -15.84
C ALA A 387 1.79 -14.21 -15.91
N PHE A 388 3.12 -14.36 -15.93
CA PHE A 388 4.09 -13.29 -16.22
C PHE A 388 5.45 -13.87 -16.59
N HIS A 389 6.33 -13.04 -17.15
CA HIS A 389 7.70 -13.38 -17.51
C HIS A 389 8.73 -12.83 -16.51
N ALA A 390 9.87 -13.52 -16.40
CA ALA A 390 11.03 -13.02 -15.68
C ALA A 390 11.47 -11.68 -16.27
N GLY A 391 11.72 -10.71 -15.39
CA GLY A 391 12.12 -9.35 -15.76
C GLY A 391 10.95 -8.36 -15.87
N ASP A 392 9.70 -8.84 -15.91
CA ASP A 392 8.52 -7.97 -15.98
C ASP A 392 8.44 -7.07 -14.74
N TYR A 393 8.02 -5.81 -14.97
CA TYR A 393 7.58 -4.94 -13.89
C TYR A 393 6.08 -5.10 -13.66
N SER A 394 5.76 -5.78 -12.58
CA SER A 394 4.43 -5.86 -12.02
C SER A 394 4.57 -6.15 -10.52
N ASN A 395 3.62 -5.66 -9.73
CA ASN A 395 3.55 -5.85 -8.29
C ASN A 395 2.26 -6.55 -7.86
N THR A 396 1.58 -7.21 -8.81
CA THR A 396 0.35 -7.97 -8.52
C THR A 396 0.66 -9.30 -7.83
N PHE A 397 -0.27 -9.72 -6.99
CA PHE A 397 -0.21 -10.94 -6.21
C PHE A 397 -1.17 -11.97 -6.81
N TRP A 398 -0.72 -13.19 -7.02
CA TRP A 398 -1.48 -14.24 -7.70
C TRP A 398 -1.78 -15.40 -6.76
N SER A 399 -3.03 -15.81 -6.67
CA SER A 399 -3.44 -16.98 -5.86
C SER A 399 -4.00 -18.07 -6.75
N ILE A 400 -3.57 -19.32 -6.57
CA ILE A 400 -3.98 -20.47 -7.40
C ILE A 400 -5.20 -21.13 -6.75
N VAL A 401 -6.37 -20.98 -7.36
CA VAL A 401 -7.62 -21.60 -6.86
C VAL A 401 -7.69 -23.06 -7.31
N SER A 402 -7.34 -23.34 -8.57
CA SER A 402 -7.28 -24.69 -9.12
C SER A 402 -6.25 -24.78 -10.24
N GLY A 403 -5.79 -26.00 -10.52
CA GLY A 403 -4.74 -26.26 -11.51
C GLY A 403 -3.34 -26.21 -10.89
N SER A 404 -2.34 -26.04 -11.74
CA SER A 404 -0.94 -26.07 -11.36
C SER A 404 -0.10 -25.18 -12.28
N MET A 405 0.89 -24.53 -11.68
CA MET A 405 1.80 -23.60 -12.31
C MET A 405 3.23 -24.10 -12.17
N ALA A 406 4.11 -23.73 -13.09
CA ALA A 406 5.54 -23.93 -12.98
C ALA A 406 6.26 -22.59 -12.95
N VAL A 407 7.10 -22.40 -11.94
CA VAL A 407 8.05 -21.30 -11.82
C VAL A 407 9.35 -21.72 -12.49
N LEU A 408 9.71 -21.04 -13.58
CA LEU A 408 10.93 -21.26 -14.34
C LEU A 408 12.02 -20.35 -13.76
N ILE A 409 12.91 -20.93 -12.96
CA ILE A 409 13.95 -20.17 -12.22
C ILE A 409 15.08 -19.72 -13.16
N ASP A 410 15.49 -20.59 -14.09
CA ASP A 410 16.48 -20.25 -15.11
C ASP A 410 15.85 -20.41 -16.50
N PRO A 411 15.72 -19.32 -17.29
CA PRO A 411 15.24 -19.40 -18.66
C PRO A 411 16.09 -20.32 -19.57
N ASN A 412 17.36 -20.53 -19.22
CA ASN A 412 18.31 -21.32 -20.00
C ASN A 412 18.44 -22.78 -19.54
N ASP A 413 17.83 -23.15 -18.41
CA ASP A 413 17.78 -24.53 -17.91
C ASP A 413 16.32 -24.95 -17.66
N PRO A 414 15.67 -25.56 -18.68
CA PRO A 414 14.29 -26.01 -18.59
C PRO A 414 14.03 -27.06 -17.49
N GLY A 415 15.07 -27.69 -16.94
CA GLY A 415 14.96 -28.72 -15.89
C GLY A 415 14.78 -28.14 -14.49
N ARG A 416 15.10 -26.86 -14.27
CA ARG A 416 15.02 -26.20 -12.96
C ARG A 416 13.67 -25.50 -12.76
N ARG A 417 12.64 -26.29 -12.49
CA ARG A 417 11.27 -25.82 -12.24
C ARG A 417 10.83 -26.05 -10.80
N VAL A 418 10.09 -25.10 -10.25
CA VAL A 418 9.32 -25.29 -9.00
C VAL A 418 7.85 -25.35 -9.37
N PHE A 419 7.18 -26.42 -8.95
CA PHE A 419 5.75 -26.58 -9.20
C PHE A 419 4.96 -25.94 -8.06
N LEU A 420 3.92 -25.20 -8.42
CA LEU A 420 2.94 -24.62 -7.51
C LEU A 420 1.59 -25.24 -7.85
N ASN A 421 0.85 -25.66 -6.84
CA ASN A 421 -0.43 -26.33 -6.99
C ASN A 421 -1.58 -25.44 -6.50
N ALA A 422 -2.81 -25.91 -6.67
CA ALA A 422 -3.97 -25.31 -6.04
C ALA A 422 -3.74 -25.10 -4.53
N GLY A 423 -4.04 -23.91 -4.03
CA GLY A 423 -3.75 -23.50 -2.66
C GLY A 423 -2.49 -22.64 -2.51
N ASP A 424 -1.54 -22.77 -3.44
CA ASP A 424 -0.35 -21.92 -3.48
C ASP A 424 -0.64 -20.53 -4.05
N PHE A 425 0.29 -19.61 -3.85
CA PHE A 425 0.28 -18.27 -4.43
C PHE A 425 1.66 -17.89 -4.98
N PHE A 426 1.78 -16.80 -5.73
CA PHE A 426 3.07 -16.29 -6.20
C PHE A 426 3.03 -14.79 -6.51
N GLY A 427 4.20 -14.19 -6.63
CA GLY A 427 4.36 -12.76 -6.90
C GLY A 427 4.45 -11.88 -5.64
N GLU A 428 4.41 -12.49 -4.47
CA GLU A 428 4.61 -11.87 -3.14
C GLU A 428 5.96 -11.15 -3.03
N MET A 429 6.99 -11.65 -3.72
CA MET A 429 8.29 -11.02 -3.71
C MET A 429 8.24 -9.64 -4.36
N GLY A 430 7.66 -9.53 -5.56
CA GLY A 430 7.50 -8.24 -6.25
C GLY A 430 6.61 -7.27 -5.47
N LEU A 431 5.62 -7.81 -4.75
CA LEU A 431 4.75 -7.01 -3.86
C LEU A 431 5.52 -6.39 -2.68
N ILE A 432 6.30 -7.20 -1.96
CA ILE A 432 7.00 -6.82 -0.72
C ILE A 432 8.26 -6.01 -1.03
N SER A 433 9.07 -6.52 -1.96
CA SER A 433 10.39 -5.96 -2.27
C SER A 433 10.39 -4.96 -3.42
N GLY A 434 9.26 -4.76 -4.13
CA GLY A 434 9.15 -3.84 -5.27
C GLY A 434 9.95 -4.25 -6.51
N ARG A 435 10.54 -5.44 -6.49
CA ARG A 435 11.45 -5.94 -7.53
C ARG A 435 10.72 -6.46 -8.75
N ARG A 436 11.46 -6.53 -9.87
CA ARG A 436 11.05 -7.27 -11.07
C ARG A 436 10.68 -8.70 -10.73
N ARG A 437 9.83 -9.30 -11.57
CA ARG A 437 9.61 -10.76 -11.54
C ARG A 437 10.94 -11.47 -11.72
N ASN A 438 11.33 -12.29 -10.75
CA ASN A 438 12.62 -12.99 -10.75
C ASN A 438 12.58 -14.31 -11.54
N ALA A 439 11.39 -14.73 -11.97
CA ALA A 439 11.15 -15.98 -12.67
C ALA A 439 9.94 -15.81 -13.60
N THR A 440 9.86 -16.66 -14.63
CA THR A 440 8.67 -16.78 -15.47
C THR A 440 7.72 -17.79 -14.83
N VAL A 441 6.43 -17.51 -14.78
CA VAL A 441 5.43 -18.44 -14.24
C VAL A 441 4.46 -18.83 -15.34
N VAL A 442 4.36 -20.12 -15.64
CA VAL A 442 3.52 -20.67 -16.72
C VAL A 442 2.54 -21.71 -16.19
N ALA A 443 1.34 -21.77 -16.75
CA ALA A 443 0.37 -22.80 -16.43
C ALA A 443 0.85 -24.17 -16.95
N GLN A 444 0.76 -25.19 -16.10
CA GLN A 444 1.02 -26.60 -16.48
C GLN A 444 -0.28 -27.32 -16.85
N THR A 445 -1.34 -26.98 -16.14
CA THR A 445 -2.71 -27.44 -16.40
C THR A 445 -3.61 -26.23 -16.63
N THR A 446 -4.84 -26.45 -17.10
CA THR A 446 -5.83 -25.37 -17.11
C THR A 446 -6.02 -24.88 -15.67
N SER A 447 -5.64 -23.63 -15.42
CA SER A 447 -5.48 -23.08 -14.07
C SER A 447 -6.33 -21.85 -13.88
N VAL A 448 -6.96 -21.78 -12.71
CA VAL A 448 -7.74 -20.64 -12.26
C VAL A 448 -6.93 -19.85 -11.25
N LEU A 449 -6.76 -18.55 -11.52
CA LEU A 449 -5.96 -17.66 -10.70
C LEU A 449 -6.72 -16.40 -10.30
N ILE A 450 -6.53 -15.95 -9.06
CA ILE A 450 -6.96 -14.62 -8.60
C ILE A 450 -5.75 -13.68 -8.63
N GLU A 451 -5.75 -12.71 -9.54
CA GLU A 451 -4.78 -11.62 -9.57
C GLU A 451 -5.29 -10.44 -8.74
N THR A 452 -4.52 -10.09 -7.71
CA THR A 452 -4.82 -9.01 -6.76
C THR A 452 -3.80 -7.88 -6.91
N SER A 453 -4.27 -6.63 -7.00
CA SER A 453 -3.39 -5.46 -7.09
C SER A 453 -2.54 -5.26 -5.82
N ARG A 454 -1.36 -4.62 -5.95
CA ARG A 454 -0.50 -4.30 -4.79
C ARG A 454 -1.26 -3.57 -3.69
N ARG A 455 -2.07 -2.58 -4.07
CA ARG A 455 -2.83 -1.77 -3.12
C ARG A 455 -3.90 -2.58 -2.40
N SER A 456 -4.66 -3.41 -3.11
CA SER A 456 -5.64 -4.32 -2.50
C SER A 456 -4.95 -5.26 -1.52
N MET A 457 -3.79 -5.80 -1.89
CA MET A 457 -3.06 -6.72 -1.04
C MET A 457 -2.43 -6.03 0.19
N LEU A 458 -1.84 -4.85 0.04
CA LEU A 458 -1.33 -4.06 1.16
C LEU A 458 -2.44 -3.64 2.12
N LYS A 459 -3.62 -3.26 1.61
CA LYS A 459 -4.80 -3.01 2.43
C LYS A 459 -5.15 -4.26 3.23
N LEU A 460 -5.20 -5.42 2.57
CA LEU A 460 -5.53 -6.70 3.20
C LEU A 460 -4.51 -7.07 4.30
N ILE A 461 -3.21 -6.99 4.01
CA ILE A 461 -2.10 -7.20 4.96
C ILE A 461 -2.25 -6.31 6.19
N THR A 462 -2.55 -5.03 5.97
CA THR A 462 -2.69 -4.06 7.08
C THR A 462 -3.97 -4.27 7.89
N SER A 463 -4.99 -4.91 7.31
CA SER A 463 -6.28 -5.17 7.95
C SER A 463 -6.43 -6.56 8.57
N SER A 464 -5.52 -7.49 8.25
CA SER A 464 -5.57 -8.88 8.70
C SER A 464 -4.17 -9.36 9.09
N GLU A 465 -3.92 -9.46 10.39
CA GLU A 465 -2.67 -10.02 10.93
C GLU A 465 -2.48 -11.48 10.50
N ALA A 466 -3.56 -12.25 10.35
CA ALA A 466 -3.51 -13.60 9.80
C ALA A 466 -2.91 -13.65 8.38
N VAL A 467 -3.36 -12.75 7.49
CA VAL A 467 -2.83 -12.62 6.12
C VAL A 467 -1.36 -12.19 6.16
N GLN A 468 -1.02 -11.21 7.01
CA GLN A 468 0.36 -10.76 7.18
C GLN A 468 1.28 -11.90 7.62
N ARG A 469 0.90 -12.65 8.67
CA ARG A 469 1.67 -13.81 9.16
C ARG A 469 1.84 -14.89 8.10
N ALA A 470 0.79 -15.20 7.35
CA ALA A 470 0.85 -16.19 6.28
C ALA A 470 1.82 -15.79 5.15
N LEU A 471 1.82 -14.52 4.75
CA LEU A 471 2.77 -14.00 3.76
C LEU A 471 4.20 -13.97 4.26
N ASP A 472 4.42 -13.56 5.51
CA ASP A 472 5.75 -13.52 6.12
C ASP A 472 6.36 -14.92 6.19
N ARG A 473 5.58 -15.90 6.66
CA ARG A 473 5.98 -17.31 6.67
C ARG A 473 6.32 -17.82 5.26
N ALA A 474 5.44 -17.60 4.29
CA ALA A 474 5.67 -18.06 2.92
C ALA A 474 6.91 -17.41 2.28
N PHE A 475 7.14 -16.12 2.54
CA PHE A 475 8.34 -15.43 2.09
C PHE A 475 9.59 -16.09 2.65
N ILE A 476 9.64 -16.33 3.97
CA ILE A 476 10.78 -16.95 4.64
C ILE A 476 11.05 -18.36 4.08
N VAL A 477 10.01 -19.20 4.00
CA VAL A 477 10.08 -20.56 3.45
C VAL A 477 10.69 -20.53 2.04
N ARG A 478 10.16 -19.67 1.16
CA ARG A 478 10.60 -19.60 -0.25
C ARG A 478 12.00 -19.04 -0.40
N GLN A 479 12.39 -18.07 0.42
CA GLN A 479 13.76 -17.56 0.39
C GLN A 479 14.75 -18.65 0.80
N ILE A 480 14.49 -19.38 1.89
CA ILE A 480 15.34 -20.47 2.33
C ILE A 480 15.38 -21.57 1.25
N HIS A 481 14.24 -21.93 0.66
CA HIS A 481 14.21 -22.86 -0.47
C HIS A 481 15.09 -22.38 -1.64
N ARG A 482 14.97 -21.12 -2.05
CA ARG A 482 15.73 -20.58 -3.19
C ARG A 482 17.23 -20.52 -2.92
N MET A 483 17.59 -20.05 -1.73
CA MET A 483 19.00 -19.87 -1.35
C MET A 483 19.71 -21.20 -1.19
N PHE A 484 18.99 -22.23 -0.74
CA PHE A 484 19.60 -23.47 -0.27
C PHE A 484 19.19 -24.71 -1.09
N GLY A 485 18.27 -24.56 -2.04
CA GLY A 485 17.78 -25.65 -2.87
C GLY A 485 17.05 -26.76 -2.10
N VAL A 486 16.59 -26.47 -0.87
CA VAL A 486 15.94 -27.43 0.01
C VAL A 486 14.43 -27.27 -0.08
N SER A 487 13.72 -28.36 -0.39
CA SER A 487 12.26 -28.40 -0.29
C SER A 487 11.85 -28.45 1.19
N LEU A 488 11.40 -27.32 1.73
CA LEU A 488 10.90 -27.21 3.09
C LEU A 488 9.41 -27.60 3.14
N GLY A 489 9.09 -28.84 2.78
CA GLY A 489 7.74 -29.40 2.88
C GLY A 489 7.43 -30.00 4.26
N ASP A 490 8.24 -29.68 5.27
CA ASP A 490 8.26 -30.40 6.54
C ASP A 490 7.60 -29.59 7.65
N ASP A 491 6.54 -30.13 8.27
CA ASP A 491 5.81 -29.50 9.39
C ASP A 491 6.73 -29.19 10.58
N ARG A 492 7.89 -29.86 10.67
CA ARG A 492 8.94 -29.59 11.68
C ARG A 492 9.57 -28.20 11.54
N PHE A 493 9.44 -27.53 10.39
CA PHE A 493 9.97 -26.19 10.15
C PHE A 493 9.01 -25.09 10.66
N ALA A 494 7.71 -25.37 10.75
CA ALA A 494 6.71 -24.38 11.17
C ALA A 494 6.98 -23.78 12.57
N PRO A 495 7.38 -24.56 13.60
CA PRO A 495 7.72 -24.00 14.92
C PRO A 495 8.96 -23.09 14.90
N LEU A 496 9.89 -23.27 13.94
CA LEU A 496 11.08 -22.43 13.82
C LEU A 496 10.76 -21.09 13.15
N LEU A 497 9.84 -21.09 12.18
CA LEU A 497 9.38 -19.87 11.51
C LEU A 497 8.82 -18.85 12.49
N ASP A 498 8.05 -19.30 13.47
CA ASP A 498 7.40 -18.43 14.46
C ASP A 498 8.38 -17.77 15.44
N LYS A 499 9.62 -18.28 15.50
CA LYS A 499 10.70 -17.72 16.32
C LYS A 499 11.59 -16.74 15.54
N MET A 500 11.52 -16.73 14.21
CA MET A 500 12.26 -15.77 13.38
C MET A 500 11.61 -14.39 13.48
N ARG A 501 12.43 -13.34 13.60
CA ARG A 501 11.94 -11.97 13.83
C ARG A 501 12.27 -11.07 12.66
N ILE A 502 11.31 -10.23 12.26
CA ILE A 502 11.55 -9.18 11.27
C ILE A 502 12.11 -7.96 12.00
N GLU A 503 13.29 -7.52 11.57
CA GLU A 503 13.96 -6.32 12.08
C GLU A 503 14.10 -5.27 11.00
N HIS A 504 13.97 -4.01 11.39
CA HIS A 504 13.96 -2.86 10.49
C HIS A 504 15.16 -1.96 10.80
N TYR A 505 15.82 -1.51 9.73
CA TYR A 505 17.05 -0.73 9.80
C TYR A 505 16.93 0.52 8.93
N ARG A 506 17.33 1.67 9.48
CA ARG A 506 17.41 2.96 8.76
C ARG A 506 18.65 3.00 7.86
N PRO A 507 18.66 3.80 6.78
CA PRO A 507 19.87 4.02 5.99
C PRO A 507 21.07 4.43 6.87
N GLY A 508 22.21 3.79 6.66
CA GLY A 508 23.46 3.98 7.42
C GLY A 508 23.52 3.25 8.78
N GLN A 509 22.40 2.73 9.30
CA GLN A 509 22.37 2.04 10.58
C GLN A 509 23.22 0.77 10.55
N THR A 510 24.07 0.59 11.57
CA THR A 510 24.84 -0.64 11.77
C THR A 510 23.89 -1.77 12.16
N ILE A 511 23.98 -2.90 11.45
CA ILE A 511 23.27 -4.14 11.80
C ILE A 511 24.09 -4.90 12.85
N TYR A 512 25.38 -5.10 12.59
CA TYR A 512 26.40 -5.54 13.56
C TYR A 512 27.77 -5.01 13.15
N ALA A 513 28.68 -4.87 14.11
CA ALA A 513 30.05 -4.40 13.89
C ALA A 513 31.05 -5.56 13.84
N GLU A 514 32.19 -5.32 13.19
CA GLU A 514 33.34 -6.21 13.24
C GLU A 514 33.81 -6.38 14.69
N GLY A 515 34.01 -7.62 15.13
CA GLY A 515 34.38 -7.96 16.50
C GLY A 515 33.21 -8.26 17.44
N ASP A 516 31.97 -7.97 17.06
CA ASP A 516 30.78 -8.35 17.84
C ASP A 516 30.65 -9.89 17.92
N ASP A 517 29.83 -10.38 18.85
CA ASP A 517 29.55 -11.81 18.94
C ASP A 517 28.70 -12.32 17.76
N GLY A 518 28.97 -13.56 17.35
CA GLY A 518 28.23 -14.29 16.33
C GLY A 518 26.97 -14.95 16.89
N ASP A 519 25.95 -14.19 17.22
CA ASP A 519 24.72 -14.68 17.89
C ASP A 519 23.55 -14.98 16.94
N CYS A 520 23.59 -14.47 15.72
CA CYS A 520 22.53 -14.62 14.72
C CYS A 520 23.03 -14.53 13.27
N MET A 521 22.17 -14.89 12.33
CA MET A 521 22.28 -14.51 10.93
C MET A 521 21.05 -13.74 10.47
N HIS A 522 21.20 -13.01 9.36
CA HIS A 522 20.14 -12.21 8.79
C HIS A 522 19.89 -12.58 7.34
N LEU A 523 18.62 -12.69 6.98
CA LEU A 523 18.15 -12.79 5.60
C LEU A 523 17.52 -11.45 5.19
N ILE A 524 18.03 -10.82 4.13
CA ILE A 524 17.55 -9.51 3.70
C ILE A 524 16.20 -9.67 3.00
N ARG A 525 15.13 -9.12 3.58
CA ARG A 525 13.76 -9.17 3.05
C ARG A 525 13.47 -8.02 2.09
N ARG A 526 13.92 -6.81 2.46
CA ARG A 526 13.77 -5.57 1.69
C ARG A 526 15.02 -4.70 1.89
N GLY A 527 15.36 -3.89 0.89
CA GLY A 527 16.53 -2.99 0.96
C GLY A 527 17.85 -3.67 0.64
N SER A 528 18.95 -3.09 1.15
CA SER A 528 20.32 -3.52 0.89
C SER A 528 21.28 -3.09 1.98
N VAL A 529 22.45 -3.74 2.01
CA VAL A 529 23.49 -3.54 3.02
C VAL A 529 24.89 -3.52 2.40
N THR A 530 25.81 -2.83 3.05
CA THR A 530 27.25 -2.91 2.80
C THR A 530 27.93 -3.81 3.81
N VAL A 531 28.91 -4.58 3.36
CA VAL A 531 29.80 -5.37 4.20
C VAL A 531 31.18 -4.72 4.17
N GLU A 532 31.64 -4.25 5.32
CA GLU A 532 32.84 -3.43 5.49
C GLU A 532 33.82 -4.07 6.47
N ARG A 533 35.10 -4.09 6.13
CA ARG A 533 36.16 -4.58 7.02
C ARG A 533 37.19 -3.50 7.31
N ARG A 534 37.74 -3.46 8.52
CA ARG A 534 38.81 -2.51 8.84
C ARG A 534 40.18 -3.07 8.47
N VAL A 535 40.85 -2.46 7.49
CA VAL A 535 42.20 -2.83 7.03
C VAL A 535 43.08 -1.58 7.05
N GLY A 536 44.23 -1.65 7.72
CA GLY A 536 45.18 -0.52 7.78
C GLY A 536 44.57 0.77 8.36
N GLY A 537 43.59 0.66 9.26
CA GLY A 537 42.90 1.80 9.87
C GLY A 537 41.75 2.40 9.04
N LYS A 538 41.57 1.99 7.78
CA LYS A 538 40.44 2.38 6.92
C LYS A 538 39.40 1.27 6.88
N ASN A 539 38.12 1.62 6.77
CA ASN A 539 37.13 0.63 6.37
C ASN A 539 37.38 0.31 4.89
N ILE A 540 37.08 -0.90 4.42
CA ILE A 540 37.08 -1.34 3.01
C ILE A 540 35.75 -2.04 2.73
N VAL A 541 34.98 -1.63 1.70
CA VAL A 541 33.72 -2.29 1.34
C VAL A 541 34.05 -3.56 0.56
N GLN A 542 33.81 -4.71 1.16
CA GLN A 542 34.06 -6.02 0.55
C GLN A 542 32.88 -6.44 -0.33
N ALA A 543 31.65 -6.23 0.15
CA ALA A 543 30.44 -6.67 -0.55
C ALA A 543 29.28 -5.69 -0.41
N TYR A 544 28.40 -5.73 -1.41
CA TYR A 544 27.09 -5.11 -1.39
C TYR A 544 26.07 -6.24 -1.51
N LEU A 545 25.22 -6.39 -0.50
CA LEU A 545 24.21 -7.44 -0.43
C LEU A 545 22.83 -6.82 -0.49
N GLN A 546 21.93 -7.46 -1.21
CA GLN A 546 20.60 -6.92 -1.47
C GLN A 546 19.50 -7.90 -1.05
N ALA A 547 18.24 -7.49 -1.07
CA ALA A 547 17.13 -8.37 -0.72
C ALA A 547 17.23 -9.74 -1.42
N GLY A 548 16.93 -10.80 -0.67
CA GLY A 548 17.15 -12.18 -1.10
C GLY A 548 18.56 -12.73 -0.88
N SER A 549 19.50 -11.91 -0.38
CA SER A 549 20.83 -12.34 0.11
C SER A 549 20.81 -12.51 1.63
N TYR A 550 21.87 -13.12 2.18
CA TYR A 550 22.05 -13.31 3.62
C TYR A 550 23.46 -12.96 4.08
N MET A 551 23.57 -12.69 5.39
CA MET A 551 24.79 -12.30 6.06
C MET A 551 24.84 -12.81 7.51
N GLY A 552 26.06 -12.91 8.04
CA GLY A 552 26.32 -13.29 9.43
C GLY A 552 26.65 -14.77 9.64
N GLU A 553 26.60 -15.58 8.58
CA GLU A 553 26.84 -17.03 8.66
C GLU A 553 28.27 -17.41 9.05
N ILE A 554 29.26 -16.55 8.74
CA ILE A 554 30.69 -16.81 9.03
C ILE A 554 30.91 -16.92 10.53
N ALA A 555 30.34 -16.00 11.30
CA ALA A 555 30.49 -15.97 12.74
C ALA A 555 29.81 -17.20 13.40
N LEU A 556 28.63 -17.60 12.89
CA LEU A 556 27.91 -18.78 13.36
C LEU A 556 28.65 -20.09 13.07
N LEU A 557 29.12 -20.29 11.84
CA LEU A 557 29.78 -21.54 11.42
C LEU A 557 31.23 -21.65 11.89
N GLY A 558 31.96 -20.53 11.86
CA GLY A 558 33.35 -20.46 12.28
C GLY A 558 33.53 -20.41 13.80
N LYS A 559 32.46 -20.09 14.55
CA LYS A 559 32.50 -19.78 15.99
C LYS A 559 33.56 -18.71 16.29
N VAL A 560 33.57 -17.67 15.46
CA VAL A 560 34.46 -16.52 15.56
C VAL A 560 33.61 -15.25 15.74
N PRO A 561 34.16 -14.16 16.28
CA PRO A 561 33.51 -12.86 16.24
C PRO A 561 33.16 -12.43 14.81
N ARG A 562 32.24 -11.49 14.66
CA ARG A 562 31.87 -10.91 13.37
C ARG A 562 33.13 -10.45 12.62
N THR A 563 33.35 -10.98 11.43
CA THR A 563 34.56 -10.71 10.62
C THR A 563 34.50 -9.39 9.84
N ALA A 564 33.33 -8.75 9.81
CA ALA A 564 33.07 -7.51 9.11
C ALA A 564 31.91 -6.76 9.78
N THR A 565 31.90 -5.44 9.62
CA THR A 565 30.79 -4.55 9.95
C THR A 565 29.77 -4.58 8.82
N VAL A 566 28.48 -4.73 9.14
CA VAL A 566 27.40 -4.63 8.16
C VAL A 566 26.52 -3.42 8.44
N ARG A 567 26.26 -2.60 7.42
CA ARG A 567 25.44 -1.40 7.51
C ARG A 567 24.33 -1.41 6.48
N ALA A 568 23.16 -0.93 6.85
CA ALA A 568 22.08 -0.72 5.90
C ALA A 568 22.47 0.37 4.89
N ALA A 569 22.49 0.05 3.59
CA ALA A 569 22.78 1.02 2.52
C ALA A 569 21.56 1.92 2.25
N VAL A 570 20.37 1.35 2.38
CA VAL A 570 19.05 2.02 2.30
C VAL A 570 18.18 1.54 3.46
N ALA A 571 16.91 1.97 3.53
CA ALA A 571 15.97 1.41 4.50
C ALA A 571 15.82 -0.10 4.24
N THR A 572 16.13 -0.91 5.25
CA THR A 572 16.33 -2.35 5.09
C THR A 572 15.53 -3.13 6.12
N GLU A 573 14.87 -4.18 5.66
CA GLU A 573 14.20 -5.16 6.52
C GLU A 573 14.94 -6.49 6.42
N THR A 574 15.17 -7.14 7.56
CA THR A 574 15.81 -8.45 7.62
C THR A 574 15.01 -9.41 8.47
N VAL A 575 15.06 -10.69 8.12
CA VAL A 575 14.60 -11.79 8.97
C VAL A 575 15.82 -12.25 9.77
N ARG A 576 15.79 -12.00 11.08
CA ARG A 576 16.79 -12.46 12.04
C ARG A 576 16.54 -13.91 12.40
N ILE A 577 17.59 -14.73 12.31
CA ILE A 577 17.62 -16.13 12.68
C ILE A 577 18.72 -16.28 13.73
N ASP A 578 18.33 -16.50 14.99
CA ASP A 578 19.30 -16.69 16.07
C ASP A 578 20.12 -17.99 15.88
N SER A 579 21.32 -18.03 16.48
CA SER A 579 22.27 -19.14 16.38
C SER A 579 21.65 -20.50 16.68
N GLU A 580 20.86 -20.60 17.77
CA GLU A 580 20.16 -21.83 18.14
C GLU A 580 19.26 -22.34 17.01
N HIS A 581 18.43 -21.45 16.45
CA HIS A 581 17.52 -21.79 15.36
C HIS A 581 18.27 -22.13 14.07
N PHE A 582 19.38 -21.42 13.78
CA PHE A 582 20.22 -21.74 12.64
C PHE A 582 20.83 -23.15 12.75
N HIS A 583 21.31 -23.54 13.94
CA HIS A 583 21.82 -24.89 14.16
C HIS A 583 20.73 -25.95 14.02
N GLN A 584 19.54 -25.71 14.59
CA GLN A 584 18.38 -26.59 14.41
C GLN A 584 18.01 -26.75 12.92
N LEU A 585 18.09 -25.68 12.12
CA LEU A 585 17.89 -25.78 10.67
C LEU A 585 18.95 -26.62 9.97
N GLY A 586 20.22 -26.49 10.38
CA GLY A 586 21.31 -27.29 9.82
C GLY A 586 21.19 -28.79 10.16
N GLU A 587 20.56 -29.12 11.28
CA GLU A 587 20.26 -30.51 11.67
C GLU A 587 19.07 -31.08 10.90
N LEU A 588 17.98 -30.30 10.78
CA LEU A 588 16.80 -30.69 10.01
C LEU A 588 17.09 -30.81 8.51
N PHE A 589 17.98 -29.98 7.99
CA PHE A 589 18.29 -29.90 6.56
C PHE A 589 19.81 -29.98 6.31
N PRO A 590 20.40 -31.19 6.21
CA PRO A 590 21.83 -31.36 5.98
C PRO A 590 22.35 -30.69 4.70
N ASP A 591 21.50 -30.57 3.68
CA ASP A 591 21.82 -29.90 2.40
C ASP A 591 21.97 -28.39 2.55
N LEU A 592 21.10 -27.78 3.37
CA LEU A 592 21.23 -26.38 3.78
C LEU A 592 22.60 -26.16 4.43
N LYS A 593 22.95 -27.01 5.41
CA LYS A 593 24.26 -26.94 6.07
C LYS A 593 25.39 -27.01 5.04
N ARG A 594 25.37 -27.98 4.11
CA ARG A 594 26.39 -28.10 3.05
C ARG A 594 26.50 -26.85 2.17
N GLN A 595 25.38 -26.27 1.73
CA GLN A 595 25.41 -25.08 0.89
C GLN A 595 25.92 -23.84 1.62
N VAL A 596 25.48 -23.60 2.86
CA VAL A 596 26.00 -22.50 3.67
C VAL A 596 27.50 -22.69 3.90
N TYR A 597 27.96 -23.92 4.18
CA TYR A 597 29.40 -24.23 4.29
C TYR A 597 30.17 -23.95 2.99
N LYS A 598 29.58 -24.22 1.82
CA LYS A 598 30.20 -23.90 0.53
C LYS A 598 30.37 -22.38 0.38
N THR A 599 29.30 -21.60 0.60
CA THR A 599 29.36 -20.14 0.53
C THR A 599 30.33 -19.55 1.56
N TYR A 600 30.36 -20.11 2.77
CA TYR A 600 31.33 -19.77 3.81
C TYR A 600 32.78 -19.93 3.32
N ARG A 601 33.11 -21.07 2.69
CA ARG A 601 34.45 -21.30 2.12
C ARG A 601 34.79 -20.33 0.99
N GLU A 602 33.83 -20.04 0.11
CA GLU A 602 34.01 -19.08 -0.98
C GLU A 602 34.27 -17.67 -0.46
N ARG A 603 33.50 -17.22 0.56
CA ARG A 603 33.67 -15.90 1.19
C ARG A 603 35.00 -15.79 1.93
N LEU A 604 35.41 -16.81 2.68
CA LEU A 604 36.74 -16.86 3.32
C LEU A 604 37.89 -16.83 2.30
N ALA A 605 37.75 -17.53 1.17
CA ALA A 605 38.76 -17.48 0.11
C ALA A 605 38.84 -16.09 -0.54
N ALA A 606 37.70 -15.42 -0.75
CA ALA A 606 37.64 -14.06 -1.25
C ALA A 606 38.26 -13.03 -0.28
N ASP A 607 38.10 -13.25 1.04
CA ASP A 607 38.69 -12.39 2.09
C ASP A 607 40.22 -12.35 2.05
N SER A 608 40.88 -13.37 1.50
CA SER A 608 42.34 -13.44 1.37
C SER A 608 42.92 -12.71 0.14
N LYS A 609 42.09 -12.34 -0.85
CA LYS A 609 42.58 -11.94 -2.20
C LYS A 609 42.35 -10.47 -2.59
N ASN A 610 41.59 -9.68 -1.84
CA ASN A 610 41.23 -8.32 -2.23
C ASN A 610 42.04 -7.26 -1.46
N ASN A 611 43.14 -6.80 -2.06
CA ASN A 611 43.95 -5.68 -1.57
C ASN A 611 44.15 -4.64 -2.69
N THR A 612 43.07 -4.01 -3.16
CA THR A 612 43.15 -2.86 -4.07
C THR A 612 42.24 -1.72 -3.61
N ASP A 613 42.85 -0.70 -3.01
CA ASP A 613 42.18 0.48 -2.43
C ASP A 613 41.22 1.18 -3.42
N ASN A 614 41.60 1.27 -4.70
CA ASN A 614 40.84 2.01 -5.72
C ASN A 614 39.45 1.43 -6.02
N ALA A 615 39.27 0.10 -5.99
CA ALA A 615 37.98 -0.53 -6.28
C ALA A 615 36.99 -0.33 -5.12
N SER A 616 37.48 -0.37 -3.88
CA SER A 616 36.67 -0.11 -2.68
C SER A 616 36.18 1.34 -2.65
N ASP A 617 37.04 2.30 -2.98
CA ASP A 617 36.66 3.72 -3.01
C ASP A 617 35.62 4.00 -4.09
N ALA A 618 35.78 3.42 -5.28
CA ALA A 618 34.77 3.50 -6.34
C ALA A 618 33.43 2.88 -5.90
N ILE A 619 33.44 1.68 -5.29
CA ILE A 619 32.21 1.01 -4.83
C ILE A 619 31.51 1.81 -3.73
N ARG A 620 32.26 2.31 -2.73
CA ARG A 620 31.70 3.23 -1.71
C ARG A 620 31.05 4.44 -2.32
N PHE A 621 31.78 5.07 -3.23
CA PHE A 621 31.31 6.25 -3.91
C PHE A 621 30.00 5.95 -4.65
N LEU A 622 29.94 4.86 -5.41
CA LEU A 622 28.72 4.43 -6.10
C LEU A 622 27.54 4.22 -5.14
N ILE A 623 27.77 3.56 -4.01
CA ILE A 623 26.73 3.34 -2.99
C ILE A 623 26.27 4.66 -2.37
N ALA A 624 27.21 5.53 -1.98
CA ALA A 624 26.91 6.86 -1.44
C ALA A 624 26.15 7.73 -2.43
N GLN A 625 26.38 7.54 -3.73
CA GLN A 625 25.61 8.21 -4.76
C GLN A 625 24.19 7.64 -4.90
N GLY A 626 23.83 6.53 -4.26
CA GLY A 626 22.49 5.91 -4.28
C GLY A 626 22.28 4.89 -5.40
N ILE A 627 23.36 4.25 -5.88
CA ILE A 627 23.27 3.25 -6.96
C ILE A 627 22.47 2.02 -6.56
N GLY A 628 22.42 1.73 -5.26
CA GLY A 628 21.73 0.57 -4.71
C GLY A 628 20.24 0.48 -5.03
N GLU A 629 19.61 1.61 -5.35
CA GLU A 629 18.19 1.67 -5.74
C GLU A 629 17.99 1.74 -7.26
N GLY A 630 19.03 1.96 -8.07
CA GLY A 630 18.89 2.10 -9.52
C GLY A 630 18.66 0.76 -10.23
N THR A 631 17.82 0.70 -11.27
CA THR A 631 17.74 -0.50 -12.12
C THR A 631 18.50 -0.35 -13.44
N ASP A 632 18.78 0.89 -13.85
CA ASP A 632 19.56 1.20 -15.04
C ASP A 632 20.31 2.53 -14.83
N ILE A 633 21.63 2.52 -14.99
CA ILE A 633 22.49 3.65 -14.65
C ILE A 633 23.31 4.04 -15.87
N LEU A 634 23.27 5.32 -16.22
CA LEU A 634 24.19 5.91 -17.18
C LEU A 634 25.52 6.20 -16.48
N THR A 635 26.60 5.68 -17.06
CA THR A 635 27.97 5.96 -16.65
C THR A 635 28.78 6.44 -17.85
N ILE A 636 29.83 7.23 -17.60
CA ILE A 636 30.77 7.70 -18.61
C ILE A 636 32.18 7.34 -18.16
N ASP A 637 32.91 6.58 -19.00
CA ASP A 637 34.36 6.37 -18.79
C ASP A 637 35.10 7.64 -19.22
N ALA A 638 35.59 8.39 -18.24
CA ALA A 638 36.31 9.64 -18.44
C ALA A 638 37.62 9.46 -19.23
N SER A 639 38.21 8.26 -19.24
CA SER A 639 39.42 7.96 -20.04
C SER A 639 39.12 7.84 -21.54
N LEU A 640 37.87 7.56 -21.91
CA LEU A 640 37.41 7.47 -23.30
C LEU A 640 36.62 8.71 -23.74
N CYS A 641 36.17 9.55 -22.80
CA CYS A 641 35.30 10.67 -23.08
C CYS A 641 36.07 11.86 -23.63
N VAL A 642 35.86 12.18 -24.91
CA VAL A 642 36.41 13.38 -25.57
C VAL A 642 35.59 14.66 -25.35
N ARG A 643 34.61 14.63 -24.43
CA ARG A 643 33.73 15.76 -24.07
C ARG A 643 33.05 16.47 -25.25
N CYS A 644 32.74 15.75 -26.33
CA CYS A 644 32.12 16.33 -27.53
C CYS A 644 30.67 16.82 -27.37
N GLY A 645 29.99 16.52 -26.25
CA GLY A 645 28.60 16.94 -25.99
C GLY A 645 27.52 16.18 -26.76
N ASN A 646 27.88 15.28 -27.67
CA ASN A 646 26.93 14.55 -28.52
C ASN A 646 25.82 13.82 -27.75
N CYS A 647 26.10 13.32 -26.54
CA CYS A 647 25.11 12.62 -25.74
C CYS A 647 23.96 13.55 -25.29
N GLU A 648 24.25 14.80 -24.93
CA GLU A 648 23.24 15.81 -24.56
C GLU A 648 22.52 16.36 -25.77
N THR A 649 23.25 16.69 -26.84
CA THR A 649 22.68 17.19 -28.09
C THR A 649 21.73 16.16 -28.72
N ALA A 650 22.12 14.89 -28.75
CA ALA A 650 21.27 13.81 -29.24
C ALA A 650 20.06 13.56 -28.33
N CYS A 651 20.21 13.75 -27.02
CA CYS A 651 19.08 13.65 -26.08
C CYS A 651 18.07 14.77 -26.33
N ALA A 652 18.52 16.02 -26.37
CA ALA A 652 17.70 17.19 -26.62
C ALA A 652 16.93 17.08 -27.95
N ARG A 653 17.63 16.70 -29.03
CA ARG A 653 17.04 16.56 -30.36
C ARG A 653 15.89 15.53 -30.39
N MET A 654 16.01 14.45 -29.62
CA MET A 654 14.98 13.41 -29.55
C MET A 654 13.80 13.80 -28.64
N HIS A 655 13.97 14.81 -27.78
CA HIS A 655 13.03 15.15 -26.73
C HIS A 655 12.70 16.66 -26.74
N GLY A 656 12.25 17.17 -27.90
CA GLY A 656 11.68 18.52 -28.00
C GLY A 656 12.64 19.66 -27.68
N GLY A 657 13.94 19.46 -27.88
CA GLY A 657 14.98 20.46 -27.58
C GLY A 657 15.49 20.44 -26.15
N VAL A 658 14.91 19.63 -25.26
CA VAL A 658 15.31 19.57 -23.84
C VAL A 658 16.09 18.29 -23.58
N SER A 659 17.41 18.42 -23.34
CA SER A 659 18.22 17.28 -22.90
C SER A 659 17.70 16.75 -21.58
N ARG A 660 17.52 15.44 -21.44
CA ARG A 660 17.11 14.75 -20.20
C ARG A 660 18.27 14.15 -19.42
N LEU A 661 19.51 14.44 -19.83
CA LEU A 661 20.72 14.23 -19.03
C LEU A 661 21.48 15.55 -18.85
N LYS A 662 22.33 15.60 -17.83
CA LYS A 662 23.40 16.60 -17.70
C LYS A 662 24.75 15.88 -17.59
N ARG A 663 25.59 15.99 -18.62
CA ARG A 663 26.87 15.28 -18.77
C ARG A 663 27.94 15.83 -17.85
N ASP A 664 28.02 17.14 -17.69
CA ASP A 664 29.04 17.77 -16.83
C ASP A 664 28.64 17.79 -15.35
N SER A 665 27.36 17.57 -15.06
CA SER A 665 26.85 17.51 -13.69
C SER A 665 26.91 16.10 -13.15
N GLY A 666 27.09 15.98 -11.84
CA GLY A 666 27.18 14.69 -11.16
C GLY A 666 28.60 14.44 -10.67
N SER A 667 28.83 13.23 -10.20
CA SER A 667 30.00 12.93 -9.39
C SER A 667 30.99 12.07 -10.18
N THR A 668 32.30 12.25 -9.94
CA THR A 668 33.37 11.46 -10.57
C THR A 668 34.23 10.77 -9.53
N VAL A 669 34.59 9.50 -9.75
CA VAL A 669 35.60 8.77 -8.99
C VAL A 669 36.55 8.04 -9.94
N GLY A 670 37.85 8.34 -9.84
CA GLY A 670 38.84 7.85 -10.81
C GLY A 670 38.42 8.18 -12.25
N ASN A 671 38.33 7.16 -13.11
CA ASN A 671 37.88 7.31 -14.50
C ASN A 671 36.36 7.13 -14.68
N LEU A 672 35.59 6.95 -13.62
CA LEU A 672 34.16 6.70 -13.70
C LEU A 672 33.37 7.97 -13.35
N HIS A 673 32.63 8.50 -14.31
CA HIS A 673 31.75 9.64 -14.12
C HIS A 673 30.28 9.20 -14.13
N LEU A 674 29.50 9.66 -13.15
CA LEU A 674 28.06 9.45 -13.08
C LEU A 674 27.32 10.75 -13.39
N PRO A 675 26.87 10.95 -14.64
CA PRO A 675 26.11 12.11 -15.00
C PRO A 675 24.73 12.12 -14.32
N ILE A 676 24.15 13.31 -14.13
CA ILE A 676 22.76 13.43 -13.68
C ILE A 676 21.84 12.90 -14.79
N SER A 677 21.30 11.71 -14.58
CA SER A 677 20.28 11.09 -15.43
C SER A 677 19.43 10.11 -14.61
N CYS A 678 18.22 9.78 -15.08
CA CYS A 678 17.31 8.91 -14.33
C CYS A 678 17.90 7.52 -14.14
N ARG A 679 17.82 7.01 -12.91
CA ARG A 679 18.27 5.65 -12.57
C ARG A 679 17.18 4.59 -12.65
N HIS A 680 15.96 5.01 -13.00
CA HIS A 680 14.76 4.18 -13.08
C HIS A 680 14.55 3.31 -11.84
N CYS A 681 14.67 3.93 -10.65
CA CYS A 681 14.83 3.23 -9.38
C CYS A 681 13.86 2.06 -9.17
N GLU A 682 14.33 1.02 -8.49
CA GLU A 682 13.56 -0.15 -8.06
C GLU A 682 12.28 0.28 -7.36
N HIS A 683 12.42 1.23 -6.41
CA HIS A 683 11.35 2.02 -5.82
C HIS A 683 11.42 3.46 -6.39
N PRO A 684 10.63 3.82 -7.41
CA PRO A 684 10.69 5.15 -7.97
C PRO A 684 10.00 6.14 -7.02
N HIS A 685 10.78 6.84 -6.19
CA HIS A 685 10.30 7.91 -5.31
C HIS A 685 9.46 8.95 -6.05
N CYS A 686 9.89 9.30 -7.28
CA CYS A 686 9.15 10.20 -8.15
C CYS A 686 7.76 9.68 -8.59
N MET A 687 7.57 8.36 -8.64
CA MET A 687 6.30 7.73 -9.03
C MET A 687 5.38 7.54 -7.82
N ALA A 688 5.95 7.16 -6.68
CA ALA A 688 5.20 6.89 -5.45
C ALA A 688 4.41 8.10 -4.95
N GLU A 689 4.86 9.30 -5.30
CA GLU A 689 4.32 10.58 -4.85
C GLU A 689 4.06 11.51 -6.05
N CYS A 690 3.44 10.97 -7.10
CA CYS A 690 2.98 11.75 -8.25
C CYS A 690 1.48 12.06 -8.10
N PRO A 691 1.10 13.30 -7.74
CA PRO A 691 -0.29 13.62 -7.46
C PRO A 691 -1.25 13.36 -8.63
N PRO A 692 -0.96 13.68 -9.89
CA PRO A 692 -1.88 13.32 -10.98
C PRO A 692 -1.80 11.84 -11.42
N ASP A 693 -0.97 11.02 -10.76
CA ASP A 693 -0.60 9.67 -11.23
C ASP A 693 0.04 9.66 -12.63
N ALA A 694 0.62 10.79 -13.07
CA ALA A 694 1.20 10.96 -14.40
C ALA A 694 2.55 10.24 -14.60
N ILE A 695 3.03 9.48 -13.62
CA ILE A 695 4.32 8.78 -13.70
C ILE A 695 4.04 7.29 -13.71
N HIS A 696 4.48 6.63 -14.77
CA HIS A 696 4.21 5.22 -14.98
C HIS A 696 5.50 4.44 -15.15
N ARG A 697 5.41 3.13 -14.98
CA ARG A 697 6.50 2.20 -15.22
C ARG A 697 6.10 1.18 -16.27
N GLU A 698 6.90 1.08 -17.32
CA GLU A 698 6.72 0.07 -18.36
C GLU A 698 7.23 -1.30 -17.92
N LYS A 699 6.81 -2.34 -18.66
CA LYS A 699 7.30 -3.73 -18.48
C LYS A 699 8.82 -3.85 -18.62
N GLY A 700 9.47 -2.95 -19.36
CA GLY A 700 10.93 -2.88 -19.51
C GLY A 700 11.66 -2.19 -18.35
N GLY A 701 10.93 -1.44 -17.50
CA GLY A 701 11.43 -0.75 -16.30
C GLY A 701 11.60 0.73 -16.39
N GLU A 702 11.40 1.26 -17.59
CA GLU A 702 11.37 2.67 -17.90
C GLU A 702 10.30 3.32 -17.04
N VAL A 703 10.73 4.07 -16.03
CA VAL A 703 9.85 5.01 -15.33
C VAL A 703 9.79 6.30 -16.14
N TRP A 704 8.61 6.67 -16.64
CA TRP A 704 8.39 7.78 -17.56
C TRP A 704 7.26 8.69 -17.07
N ILE A 705 7.16 9.90 -17.62
CA ILE A 705 6.12 10.89 -17.30
C ILE A 705 5.18 10.99 -18.49
N ASP A 706 3.88 10.79 -18.26
CA ASP A 706 2.83 11.13 -19.20
C ASP A 706 2.59 12.65 -19.19
N ALA A 707 3.03 13.30 -20.26
CA ALA A 707 2.88 14.74 -20.42
C ALA A 707 1.41 15.17 -20.44
N ALA A 708 0.48 14.32 -20.90
CA ALA A 708 -0.94 14.64 -20.95
C ALA A 708 -1.59 14.67 -19.55
N GLN A 709 -1.04 13.92 -18.59
CA GLN A 709 -1.52 13.89 -17.21
C GLN A 709 -0.67 14.78 -16.27
N CYS A 710 0.52 15.21 -16.70
CA CYS A 710 1.42 15.99 -15.87
C CYS A 710 0.91 17.42 -15.68
N ILE A 711 0.64 17.79 -14.42
CA ILE A 711 0.21 19.15 -14.05
C ILE A 711 1.36 20.09 -13.68
N GLY A 712 2.62 19.68 -13.87
CA GLY A 712 3.78 20.54 -13.61
C GLY A 712 4.06 20.88 -12.15
N CYS A 713 3.52 20.12 -11.19
CA CYS A 713 3.55 20.47 -9.77
C CYS A 713 4.96 20.48 -9.11
N GLY A 714 5.96 19.78 -9.65
CA GLY A 714 7.30 19.74 -9.07
C GLY A 714 7.55 18.69 -7.98
N GLN A 715 6.54 17.95 -7.50
CA GLN A 715 6.75 16.95 -6.42
C GLN A 715 7.79 15.90 -6.78
N CYS A 716 7.70 15.41 -8.02
CA CYS A 716 8.65 14.43 -8.55
C CYS A 716 10.08 14.98 -8.66
N GLU A 717 10.26 16.30 -8.82
CA GLU A 717 11.57 16.97 -8.76
C GLU A 717 12.14 16.95 -7.34
N SER A 718 11.36 17.39 -6.34
CA SER A 718 11.74 17.37 -4.93
C SER A 718 12.02 15.97 -4.39
N ASN A 719 11.21 14.99 -4.81
CA ASN A 719 11.29 13.61 -4.34
C ASN A 719 12.35 12.78 -5.04
N CYS A 720 12.95 13.28 -6.12
CA CYS A 720 14.03 12.57 -6.76
C CYS A 720 15.31 12.74 -5.92
N PRO A 721 15.80 11.71 -5.20
CA PRO A 721 17.01 11.82 -4.38
C PRO A 721 18.29 12.05 -5.22
N HIS A 722 18.16 12.04 -6.55
CA HIS A 722 19.25 12.17 -7.50
C HIS A 722 19.17 13.47 -8.32
N GLY A 723 18.20 14.35 -8.04
CA GLY A 723 18.06 15.64 -8.73
C GLY A 723 17.88 15.52 -10.24
N VAL A 724 17.24 14.44 -10.72
CA VAL A 724 17.15 14.11 -12.14
C VAL A 724 16.00 14.85 -12.83
N ILE A 725 14.88 14.95 -12.14
CA ILE A 725 13.65 15.48 -12.71
C ILE A 725 13.75 16.99 -12.70
N ARG A 726 13.28 17.64 -13.77
CA ARG A 726 13.22 19.08 -13.88
C ARG A 726 11.87 19.53 -14.36
N ILE A 727 11.42 20.68 -13.87
CA ILE A 727 10.25 21.37 -14.41
C ILE A 727 10.69 22.29 -15.54
N ILE A 728 10.06 22.15 -16.70
CA ILE A 728 10.27 23.00 -17.88
C ILE A 728 8.96 23.69 -18.26
N GLU A 729 9.07 24.82 -18.94
CA GLU A 729 7.93 25.42 -19.63
C GLU A 729 7.72 24.70 -20.96
N GLU A 730 6.48 24.33 -21.27
CA GLU A 730 6.14 23.80 -22.58
C GLU A 730 6.36 24.90 -23.65
N ALA A 731 7.19 24.60 -24.66
CA ALA A 731 7.31 25.50 -25.80
C ALA A 731 5.96 25.53 -26.54
N PRO A 732 5.44 26.71 -26.92
CA PRO A 732 4.16 26.78 -27.59
C PRO A 732 4.19 25.92 -28.85
N ALA A 733 3.15 25.09 -29.03
CA ALA A 733 2.93 24.41 -30.29
C ALA A 733 2.88 25.47 -31.41
N PRO A 734 3.54 25.25 -32.56
CA PRO A 734 3.36 26.15 -33.69
C PRO A 734 1.85 26.17 -34.03
N PRO A 735 1.23 27.34 -34.22
CA PRO A 735 -0.20 27.43 -34.41
C PRO A 735 -0.63 26.60 -35.63
N GLU A 736 -1.54 25.65 -35.40
CA GLU A 736 -2.24 24.97 -36.49
C GLU A 736 -3.05 26.00 -37.26
N GLY A 737 -2.63 26.31 -38.49
CA GLY A 737 -3.40 27.17 -39.40
C GLY A 737 -2.61 28.19 -40.23
N PHE A 738 -1.30 28.36 -40.03
CA PHE A 738 -0.51 29.29 -40.84
C PHE A 738 0.17 28.61 -42.04
N LEU A 739 -0.63 27.95 -42.89
CA LEU A 739 -0.23 27.64 -44.26
C LEU A 739 -1.19 28.40 -45.19
N PRO A 740 -0.71 29.38 -45.99
CA PRO A 740 -1.57 30.04 -46.95
C PRO A 740 -2.05 28.99 -47.96
N LYS A 741 -3.37 28.92 -48.17
CA LYS A 741 -4.00 28.10 -49.21
C LYS A 741 -3.51 28.60 -50.57
N ILE A 742 -2.37 28.11 -51.04
CA ILE A 742 -1.96 28.24 -52.44
C ILE A 742 -2.05 26.86 -53.06
N ARG A 743 -3.08 26.71 -53.90
CA ARG A 743 -3.35 25.53 -54.70
C ARG A 743 -2.29 25.43 -55.79
N GLY A 744 -1.60 24.29 -55.83
CA GLY A 744 -0.75 23.87 -56.94
C GLY A 744 0.72 24.24 -56.76
N TRP A 745 1.54 23.25 -56.38
CA TRP A 745 2.87 22.94 -56.93
C TRP A 745 3.43 21.67 -56.25
N SER A 746 4.23 20.91 -57.00
CA SER A 746 4.58 19.51 -56.69
C SER A 746 5.60 19.34 -55.54
N LYS A 747 5.67 18.11 -55.01
CA LYS A 747 6.31 17.69 -53.75
C LYS A 747 7.82 17.96 -53.57
N ASN A 748 8.53 18.60 -54.50
CA ASN A 748 10.00 18.70 -54.45
C ASN A 748 10.61 20.05 -54.00
N SER A 749 9.83 21.07 -53.63
CA SER A 749 10.35 22.36 -53.16
C SER A 749 10.30 22.58 -51.62
N ARG A 750 9.77 21.64 -50.84
CA ARG A 750 9.68 21.76 -49.36
C ARG A 750 11.02 21.69 -48.61
N ARG A 751 12.08 21.15 -49.23
CA ARG A 751 13.40 21.01 -48.57
C ARG A 751 14.27 22.27 -48.60
N LEU A 752 13.94 23.25 -49.45
CA LEU A 752 14.77 24.46 -49.60
C LEU A 752 14.41 25.55 -48.57
N TRP A 753 13.13 25.64 -48.16
CA TRP A 753 12.67 26.63 -47.17
C TRP A 753 13.09 26.32 -45.72
N HIS A 754 13.22 25.04 -45.34
CA HIS A 754 13.67 24.66 -43.99
C HIS A 754 15.14 25.02 -43.69
N ARG A 755 15.98 25.29 -44.71
CA ARG A 755 17.37 25.70 -44.52
C ARG A 755 17.55 27.22 -44.37
N LEU A 756 16.54 28.03 -44.66
CA LEU A 756 16.65 29.50 -44.70
C LEU A 756 16.15 30.21 -43.44
N LEU A 757 15.40 29.54 -42.56
CA LEU A 757 14.81 30.18 -41.35
C LEU A 757 15.56 29.90 -40.03
N PHE A 758 16.63 29.10 -40.03
CA PHE A 758 17.38 28.75 -38.81
C PHE A 758 18.81 29.32 -38.75
N LEU A 759 19.06 30.38 -39.52
CA LEU A 759 20.29 31.17 -39.43
C LEU A 759 19.91 32.61 -39.10
N GLN A 760 19.66 32.90 -37.81
CA GLN A 760 20.10 34.18 -37.23
C GLN A 760 20.07 34.17 -35.69
N LYS A 761 21.11 34.85 -35.19
CA LYS A 761 21.59 35.09 -33.83
C LYS A 761 20.56 35.57 -32.79
N GLN A 762 20.91 35.28 -31.53
CA GLN A 762 20.53 36.01 -30.32
C GLN A 762 20.74 37.53 -30.49
N ASP A 763 19.81 38.35 -29.98
CA ASP A 763 20.10 39.52 -29.14
C ASP A 763 18.81 40.06 -28.49
N ASP A 764 19.02 40.79 -27.39
CA ASP A 764 18.13 41.24 -26.31
C ASP A 764 16.84 41.97 -26.71
N LEU A 765 15.82 41.94 -25.84
CA LEU A 765 14.87 43.05 -25.62
C LEU A 765 14.03 42.88 -24.33
N HIS A 766 14.07 43.92 -23.49
CA HIS A 766 13.21 44.14 -22.31
C HIS A 766 11.76 44.49 -22.70
N PRO A 767 10.78 44.42 -21.76
CA PRO A 767 9.36 44.44 -22.08
C PRO A 767 8.72 45.82 -21.88
N GLU A 768 7.87 46.26 -22.80
CA GLU A 768 6.78 47.19 -22.48
C GLU A 768 5.50 46.90 -23.28
N SER A 769 4.39 47.20 -22.60
CA SER A 769 3.00 47.35 -23.04
C SER A 769 2.06 46.13 -23.00
N GLY A 770 1.17 46.18 -21.99
CA GLY A 770 -0.26 46.36 -22.27
C GLY A 770 -1.14 45.12 -22.42
N LEU A 771 -1.61 44.59 -21.29
CA LEU A 771 -2.95 44.02 -21.07
C LEU A 771 -3.56 43.18 -22.21
N GLY A 772 -3.28 41.88 -22.16
CA GLY A 772 -4.09 40.82 -22.77
C GLY A 772 -3.82 39.51 -22.01
N MET A 773 -4.88 38.89 -21.50
CA MET A 773 -4.84 37.76 -20.55
C MET A 773 -3.75 36.72 -20.88
N VAL A 774 -2.81 36.56 -19.95
CA VAL A 774 -1.77 35.53 -19.98
C VAL A 774 -2.45 34.19 -19.76
N GLY A 775 -2.56 33.37 -20.82
CA GLY A 775 -2.78 31.94 -20.65
C GLY A 775 -1.61 31.37 -19.83
N GLU A 776 -1.90 30.80 -18.66
CA GLU A 776 -0.89 30.13 -17.85
C GLU A 776 -0.17 29.08 -18.70
N LYS A 777 1.14 29.28 -18.88
CA LYS A 777 1.98 28.32 -19.60
C LYS A 777 2.01 27.02 -18.81
N ASN A 778 1.61 25.90 -19.42
CA ASN A 778 1.67 24.60 -18.78
C ASN A 778 3.14 24.23 -18.50
N LYS A 779 3.46 24.11 -17.21
CA LYS A 779 4.74 23.57 -16.73
C LYS A 779 4.70 22.05 -16.85
N LEU A 780 5.79 21.43 -17.27
CA LEU A 780 5.88 19.98 -17.43
C LEU A 780 7.14 19.44 -16.74
N ALA A 781 6.99 18.31 -16.06
CA ALA A 781 8.13 17.57 -15.53
C ALA A 781 8.79 16.74 -16.63
N VAL A 782 10.12 16.81 -16.73
CA VAL A 782 10.91 16.01 -17.65
C VAL A 782 11.97 15.22 -16.92
N LYS A 783 12.18 14.00 -17.41
CA LYS A 783 13.20 13.06 -16.93
C LYS A 783 13.61 12.15 -18.08
N CYS A 784 14.77 11.50 -17.94
CA CYS A 784 15.12 10.41 -18.85
C CYS A 784 14.08 9.28 -18.74
N ASP A 785 13.59 8.82 -19.89
CA ASP A 785 12.63 7.73 -20.08
C ASP A 785 13.25 6.58 -20.92
N MET A 786 14.58 6.51 -20.94
CA MET A 786 15.39 5.59 -21.78
C MET A 786 15.06 5.64 -23.27
N CYS A 787 14.50 6.75 -23.77
CA CYS A 787 14.04 6.85 -25.15
C CYS A 787 13.05 5.71 -25.50
N ARG A 788 12.16 5.34 -24.58
CA ARG A 788 11.21 4.20 -24.68
C ARG A 788 10.45 4.12 -26.02
N ASN A 789 10.15 5.26 -26.62
CA ASN A 789 9.39 5.35 -27.88
C ASN A 789 10.29 5.41 -29.13
N ILE A 790 11.59 5.14 -29.00
CA ILE A 790 12.57 5.21 -30.09
C ILE A 790 13.17 3.83 -30.31
N ALA A 791 13.00 3.27 -31.51
CA ALA A 791 13.38 1.88 -31.85
C ALA A 791 14.86 1.52 -31.62
N GLY A 792 15.76 2.51 -31.50
CA GLY A 792 17.17 2.27 -31.18
C GLY A 792 17.53 2.42 -29.70
N GLY A 793 16.60 2.72 -28.80
CA GLY A 793 16.90 2.94 -27.38
C GLY A 793 17.69 4.24 -27.10
N PRO A 794 18.40 4.32 -25.96
CA PRO A 794 18.99 5.55 -25.44
C PRO A 794 19.93 6.26 -26.43
N SER A 795 19.52 7.45 -26.91
CA SER A 795 20.31 8.23 -27.88
C SER A 795 21.65 8.68 -27.31
N CYS A 796 21.72 8.96 -26.00
CA CYS A 796 22.95 9.37 -25.32
C CYS A 796 24.09 8.34 -25.42
N VAL A 797 23.76 7.04 -25.49
CA VAL A 797 24.73 5.95 -25.68
C VAL A 797 25.04 5.78 -27.16
N ARG A 798 24.01 5.72 -28.01
CA ARG A 798 24.16 5.49 -29.46
C ARG A 798 24.99 6.53 -30.19
N PHE A 799 24.91 7.79 -29.77
CA PHE A 799 25.62 8.89 -30.39
C PHE A 799 26.96 9.21 -29.71
N CYS A 800 27.44 8.35 -28.79
CA CYS A 800 28.77 8.48 -28.20
C CYS A 800 29.82 7.92 -29.18
N PRO A 801 30.67 8.78 -29.79
CA PRO A 801 31.58 8.35 -30.85
C PRO A 801 32.70 7.42 -30.35
N THR A 802 33.04 7.51 -29.06
CA THR A 802 34.12 6.71 -28.45
C THR A 802 33.61 5.51 -27.65
N GLY A 803 32.29 5.32 -27.56
CA GLY A 803 31.70 4.30 -26.68
C GLY A 803 31.90 4.55 -25.18
N ALA A 804 32.29 5.78 -24.78
CA ALA A 804 32.51 6.15 -23.39
C ALA A 804 31.24 6.12 -22.53
N ALA A 805 30.07 6.43 -23.10
CA ALA A 805 28.80 6.45 -22.40
C ALA A 805 28.12 5.08 -22.46
N LEU A 806 27.72 4.55 -21.30
CA LEU A 806 27.14 3.21 -21.19
C LEU A 806 25.97 3.22 -20.19
N ARG A 807 24.87 2.56 -20.55
CA ARG A 807 23.79 2.21 -19.63
C ARG A 807 23.88 0.76 -19.22
N THR A 808 24.01 0.51 -17.92
CA THR A 808 24.10 -0.84 -17.35
C THR A 808 23.31 -0.96 -16.06
N ARG A 809 23.06 -2.20 -15.66
CA ARG A 809 22.60 -2.52 -14.32
C ARG A 809 23.70 -2.27 -13.28
N PRO A 810 23.36 -1.92 -12.02
CA PRO A 810 24.34 -1.76 -10.94
C PRO A 810 25.28 -2.94 -10.77
N GLU A 811 24.77 -4.18 -10.85
CA GLU A 811 25.56 -5.40 -10.61
C GLU A 811 26.65 -5.55 -11.66
N ALA A 812 26.29 -5.39 -12.94
CA ALA A 812 27.24 -5.46 -14.04
C ALA A 812 28.33 -4.37 -13.94
N LEU A 813 27.98 -3.19 -13.42
CA LEU A 813 28.93 -2.12 -13.17
C LEU A 813 29.90 -2.47 -12.02
N LEU A 814 29.37 -2.98 -10.90
CA LEU A 814 30.17 -3.38 -9.75
C LEU A 814 31.11 -4.56 -10.08
N ASP A 815 30.62 -5.55 -10.83
CA ASP A 815 31.44 -6.68 -11.29
C ASP A 815 32.57 -6.21 -12.21
N ARG A 816 32.29 -5.23 -13.09
CA ARG A 816 33.31 -4.66 -13.97
C ARG A 816 34.39 -3.90 -13.19
N LEU A 817 34.04 -3.23 -12.09
CA LEU A 817 35.00 -2.52 -11.24
C LEU A 817 35.88 -3.46 -10.40
N ARG A 818 35.42 -4.68 -10.13
CA ARG A 818 36.15 -5.69 -9.36
C ARG A 818 37.15 -6.49 -10.19
N ARG A 819 37.01 -6.53 -11.51
CA ARG A 819 37.96 -7.24 -12.38
C ARG A 819 39.25 -6.42 -12.51
N PRO A 820 40.43 -7.00 -12.29
CA PRO A 820 41.69 -6.33 -12.64
C PRO A 820 41.67 -5.99 -14.14
N ARG A 821 42.01 -4.74 -14.47
CA ARG A 821 42.18 -4.29 -15.86
C ARG A 821 43.42 -4.89 -16.48
#